data_AF-A0A3N5L113-F1
#
_entry.id   AF-A0A3N5L113-F1
#
_cell.length_a   1.000
_cell.length_b   1.000
_cell.length_c   1.000
_cell.angle_alpha   90.00
_cell.angle_beta   90.00
_cell.angle_gamma   90.00
#
_symmetry.space_group_name_H-M   'P 1'
#
loop_
_entity.id
_entity.type
_entity.pdbx_description
1 polymer ?
#
loop_
_entity_poly.entity_id
_entity_poly.type
_entity_poly.pdbx_seq_one_letter_code
_entity_poly.pdbx_strand_id
1 'polypeptide(L)'
;MRIINKYLILSLILGLSSLVYSGPRYGGDIVPTPVSTNVVIQQVSLEPNNVRAYFYNTGIFNQDLRVSNTPGFEWPKNTGQFACFTAGLSIGAFVDGQLREAMCSYKGEYAPGYVENTSGVPIAVTNSKFRIYKVASTDNINNNPDVAGWADMIPFGAPWTDINLDGIYDPSVDKPGIKDAAYTIFGCLTDGFPEEHKVGEGFGGGTSPLFVELHLTAWAYTSPGLEDLQFVNWVVINKNTRPWEKTYMGVTVDPDLGGADDDYIGCDTNLNMGFVYNGDNNDEGSHSYGANPPAFGMDYFTSPIKFTGDPNDSVVFFDPPGSNNRIVKYQWKELGLSSFVYFTNTSTPGPTCEKDPNGEMEPAYFMLKGLKKDETPWVLPPGGSASLITKFCYPGDPEGQTGWNEGSGSPSGSVQNCGGPNVLTGTVVGVNPLGDRRFIFNSGGDDFTVNMNDTQHIVLAQFVARGSSNLNSVTRLKGVDAVAQKIFDANFSVIPPPPPPKVTVSIDQDNARGTAAVTLSWTDTSEYYNFQDTLFHTKDDSAYFIFEGYEVYEVRKSIKVFPDFNKPETITDDIKLIAIFDLVDSIGNVVDTFSTGPGPNGQEQFAPFPVVPPYTIPNPPGFPNCNYLANPKVCGTGLNRHITLTKTLFDAEYAGNTDITFGNTYKYIVLAYGYNTKPIRGQAIIRNSLSASVITVVPEAPLAGTKFYYGNGDTLFTNRHDLGVMPIVVAQENVINAKYRIHFNSFLTQNTIASYDLLKSVNGGDFVTIRSNLATTPNSFTVDDSSRVLDGILFKVVGIRPILGNVGVVKDPGTKAVDSIQTRQYGWEYKGGPRNLEGSHYLQGGASRPWQSISMSLSYPSSGTYTNIGSAYKPDSLKNVKIVFTGYGSGQGQMAYRYESNPPANNVYGYKEMKEVPFKVYEIDPYDGTSEPRQLNCAFLEFPDATPAPDGKWEPTTDELGGKEVVYIFGSDYSATENPFYTAKNLLVTSTIDVMYVWSAKLINSGPAFSNNDELYIYPYTATRPGAFYEIDTKQPDIGVSTIASENNDLNNIKVVPNPYYGYNSLESTTSGRFITFRRLPKACSFKIYSLNGDLIKTLEKTDENSSTLQWNMTNVENVPVASGIYIVLIDAPGIGQKILKVAIFTPEERIDF
;
A
#
# COMPACT_ATOMS: atom_id res chain seq x y z
N MET A 1 60.52 -5.35 -44.76
CA MET A 1 60.37 -6.15 -46.00
C MET A 1 59.86 -7.55 -45.61
N ARG A 2 58.56 -7.82 -45.86
CA ARG A 2 58.03 -9.07 -46.46
C ARG A 2 58.16 -10.36 -45.62
N ILE A 3 57.15 -11.21 -45.38
CA ILE A 3 55.89 -11.62 -46.05
C ILE A 3 55.22 -12.56 -45.00
N ILE A 4 53.99 -12.43 -44.51
CA ILE A 4 52.64 -12.48 -45.11
C ILE A 4 52.27 -13.84 -45.75
N ASN A 5 51.18 -14.43 -45.23
CA ASN A 5 50.25 -15.35 -45.90
C ASN A 5 50.65 -16.82 -46.08
N LYS A 6 49.75 -17.82 -45.92
CA LYS A 6 48.29 -17.79 -45.77
C LYS A 6 47.77 -19.21 -45.45
N TYR A 7 46.59 -19.25 -44.81
CA TYR A 7 45.47 -20.18 -45.10
C TYR A 7 45.54 -21.62 -44.58
N LEU A 8 44.46 -22.24 -44.08
CA LEU A 8 43.04 -21.90 -43.90
C LEU A 8 42.42 -23.06 -43.08
N ILE A 9 41.21 -22.83 -42.54
CA ILE A 9 40.25 -23.82 -42.02
C ILE A 9 40.34 -24.06 -40.50
N LEU A 10 39.61 -23.25 -39.74
CA LEU A 10 38.55 -23.75 -38.85
C LEU A 10 37.67 -22.58 -38.38
N SER A 11 36.63 -22.30 -39.17
CA SER A 11 35.50 -21.47 -38.75
C SER A 11 34.39 -22.39 -38.23
N LEU A 12 33.63 -21.88 -37.25
CA LEU A 12 32.47 -22.46 -36.56
C LEU A 12 32.77 -23.41 -35.39
N ILE A 13 32.75 -22.86 -34.17
CA ILE A 13 31.75 -23.14 -33.10
C ILE A 13 32.14 -22.25 -31.91
N LEU A 14 31.40 -21.16 -31.70
CA LEU A 14 31.41 -20.37 -30.47
C LEU A 14 29.97 -19.85 -30.26
N GLY A 15 29.33 -20.31 -29.19
CA GLY A 15 28.02 -19.86 -28.75
C GLY A 15 27.60 -20.54 -27.46
N LEU A 16 27.70 -19.78 -26.35
CA LEU A 16 26.96 -19.89 -25.06
C LEU A 16 27.21 -21.17 -24.21
N SER A 17 27.34 -21.17 -22.88
CA SER A 17 27.39 -20.16 -21.81
C SER A 17 27.57 -20.90 -20.47
N SER A 18 28.36 -20.33 -19.53
CA SER A 18 28.22 -20.29 -18.04
C SER A 18 28.05 -21.61 -17.23
N LEU A 19 28.45 -21.81 -15.95
CA LEU A 19 28.83 -21.03 -14.76
C LEU A 19 29.67 -21.95 -13.84
N VAL A 20 30.69 -21.45 -13.11
CA VAL A 20 30.92 -21.81 -11.68
C VAL A 20 31.60 -20.64 -10.95
N TYR A 21 30.87 -20.15 -9.93
CA TYR A 21 31.23 -19.50 -8.66
C TYR A 21 32.72 -19.34 -8.26
N SER A 22 33.10 -18.14 -7.79
CA SER A 22 34.12 -17.98 -6.73
C SER A 22 33.91 -16.68 -5.95
N GLY A 23 33.80 -16.78 -4.61
CA GLY A 23 33.52 -15.69 -3.67
C GLY A 23 34.68 -14.70 -3.43
N PRO A 24 34.50 -13.74 -2.50
CA PRO A 24 35.30 -12.52 -2.44
C PRO A 24 36.65 -12.74 -1.74
N ARG A 25 37.70 -12.14 -2.30
CA ARG A 25 38.95 -11.85 -1.58
C ARG A 25 39.19 -10.34 -1.59
N TYR A 26 39.24 -9.76 -0.41
CA TYR A 26 39.70 -8.40 -0.15
C TYR A 26 41.22 -8.30 -0.28
N GLY A 27 41.68 -7.17 -0.83
CA GLY A 27 43.03 -6.62 -0.62
C GLY A 27 44.06 -6.93 -1.71
N GLY A 28 44.47 -5.88 -2.44
CA GLY A 28 45.71 -5.86 -3.23
C GLY A 28 45.61 -4.91 -4.43
N ASP A 29 46.48 -3.90 -4.45
CA ASP A 29 46.63 -2.95 -5.56
C ASP A 29 46.78 -3.66 -6.91
N ILE A 30 45.85 -3.41 -7.83
CA ILE A 30 45.94 -3.84 -9.21
C ILE A 30 45.97 -2.59 -10.09
N VAL A 31 47.14 -2.37 -10.69
CA VAL A 31 47.35 -1.46 -11.82
C VAL A 31 46.25 -1.71 -12.88
N PRO A 32 45.47 -0.70 -13.32
CA PRO A 32 44.38 -0.95 -14.26
C PRO A 32 44.91 -1.44 -15.61
N THR A 33 44.59 -2.68 -15.96
CA THR A 33 44.59 -3.12 -17.37
C THR A 33 43.40 -2.52 -18.12
N PRO A 34 43.51 -2.28 -19.44
CA PRO A 34 42.67 -1.32 -20.16
C PRO A 34 41.18 -1.66 -20.10
N VAL A 35 40.44 -0.68 -19.62
CA VAL A 35 38.98 -0.58 -19.57
C VAL A 35 38.41 -0.60 -20.99
N SER A 36 37.26 -1.26 -21.21
CA SER A 36 36.56 -1.22 -22.49
C SER A 36 36.23 0.24 -22.88
N THR A 37 36.72 0.69 -24.03
CA THR A 37 36.73 2.09 -24.49
C THR A 37 35.44 2.55 -25.20
N ASN A 38 34.32 1.83 -25.07
CA ASN A 38 33.12 2.18 -25.83
C ASN A 38 32.12 2.93 -24.95
N VAL A 39 31.87 4.19 -25.30
CA VAL A 39 30.72 4.96 -24.81
C VAL A 39 29.43 4.22 -25.19
N VAL A 40 28.59 3.94 -24.20
CA VAL A 40 27.28 3.29 -24.41
C VAL A 40 26.20 4.32 -24.14
N ILE A 41 25.47 4.71 -25.17
CA ILE A 41 24.33 5.62 -25.03
C ILE A 41 23.15 4.86 -24.42
N GLN A 42 22.54 5.47 -23.41
CA GLN A 42 21.41 4.94 -22.66
C GLN A 42 20.37 6.03 -22.49
N GLN A 43 19.10 5.62 -22.50
CA GLN A 43 17.95 6.45 -22.19
C GLN A 43 17.15 5.82 -21.05
N VAL A 44 16.66 6.64 -20.13
CA VAL A 44 15.88 6.22 -18.96
C VAL A 44 14.69 7.16 -18.77
N SER A 45 13.52 6.62 -18.42
CA SER A 45 12.33 7.42 -18.09
C SER A 45 12.30 7.84 -16.60
N LEU A 46 11.87 9.07 -16.32
CA LEU A 46 11.44 9.54 -15.00
C LEU A 46 9.92 9.73 -15.03
N GLU A 47 9.18 8.93 -14.26
CA GLU A 47 7.71 8.86 -14.36
C GLU A 47 6.94 8.57 -13.05
N PRO A 48 7.34 9.11 -11.88
CA PRO A 48 6.64 8.83 -10.62
C PRO A 48 5.24 9.45 -10.54
N ASN A 49 5.03 10.61 -11.17
CA ASN A 49 3.82 11.43 -11.07
C ASN A 49 3.07 11.51 -12.42
N ASN A 50 2.31 12.57 -12.68
CA ASN A 50 1.54 12.74 -13.93
C ASN A 50 2.42 13.04 -15.14
N VAL A 51 3.72 13.27 -14.95
CA VAL A 51 4.70 13.53 -16.01
C VAL A 51 5.50 12.27 -16.29
N ARG A 52 5.74 11.99 -17.57
CA ARG A 52 6.82 11.09 -18.01
C ARG A 52 7.80 11.89 -18.86
N ALA A 53 9.05 11.90 -18.44
CA ALA A 53 10.15 12.50 -19.20
C ALA A 53 11.24 11.46 -19.45
N TYR A 54 11.95 11.58 -20.57
CA TYR A 54 13.09 10.72 -20.88
C TYR A 54 14.40 11.49 -20.77
N PHE A 55 15.42 10.86 -20.19
CA PHE A 55 16.75 11.42 -19.97
C PHE A 55 17.81 10.55 -20.64
N TYR A 56 18.80 11.19 -21.26
CA TYR A 56 19.90 10.53 -21.94
C TYR A 56 21.23 10.85 -21.30
N ASN A 57 22.14 9.90 -21.36
CA ASN A 57 23.53 10.11 -20.97
C ASN A 57 24.35 10.88 -22.02
N THR A 58 23.70 11.51 -23.00
CA THR A 58 24.29 12.55 -23.85
C THR A 58 24.04 13.98 -23.33
N GLY A 59 23.28 14.10 -22.23
CA GLY A 59 22.97 15.38 -21.58
C GLY A 59 21.64 16.01 -22.01
N ILE A 60 20.96 15.44 -23.00
CA ILE A 60 19.60 15.85 -23.39
C ILE A 60 18.53 15.12 -22.57
N PHE A 61 17.37 15.73 -22.47
CA PHE A 61 16.16 15.17 -21.89
C PHE A 61 14.92 15.64 -22.66
N ASN A 62 13.75 15.08 -22.33
CA ASN A 62 12.46 15.34 -22.98
C ASN A 62 12.32 14.88 -24.44
N GLN A 63 13.23 14.05 -24.95
CA GLN A 63 13.14 13.44 -26.27
C GLN A 63 12.95 11.91 -26.17
N ASP A 64 12.29 11.28 -27.13
CA ASP A 64 12.26 9.82 -27.23
C ASP A 64 12.87 9.36 -28.57
N LEU A 65 13.83 8.43 -28.49
CA LEU A 65 14.63 7.91 -29.62
C LEU A 65 14.61 6.37 -29.66
N ARG A 66 13.85 5.69 -28.78
CA ARG A 66 13.88 4.22 -28.65
C ARG A 66 13.29 3.50 -29.86
N VAL A 67 12.27 4.10 -30.47
CA VAL A 67 11.52 3.52 -31.60
C VAL A 67 11.57 4.45 -32.81
N SER A 68 11.35 5.74 -32.58
CA SER A 68 11.38 6.84 -33.55
C SER A 68 11.84 8.10 -32.84
N ASN A 69 12.14 9.16 -33.59
CA ASN A 69 12.42 10.48 -33.02
C ASN A 69 11.10 11.22 -32.72
N THR A 70 10.69 11.27 -31.47
CA THR A 70 9.42 11.86 -31.01
C THR A 70 9.63 12.70 -29.75
N PRO A 71 8.68 13.60 -29.40
CA PRO A 71 8.72 14.27 -28.11
C PRO A 71 8.72 13.26 -26.94
N GLY A 72 9.28 13.69 -25.82
CA GLY A 72 9.55 12.82 -24.68
C GLY A 72 9.11 13.37 -23.32
N PHE A 73 8.65 14.64 -23.22
CA PHE A 73 7.91 15.13 -22.05
C PHE A 73 6.41 14.93 -22.26
N GLU A 74 5.88 13.82 -21.75
CA GLU A 74 4.48 13.44 -21.88
C GLU A 74 3.68 13.91 -20.67
N TRP A 75 2.60 14.66 -20.92
CA TRP A 75 1.66 15.10 -19.90
C TRP A 75 0.24 15.23 -20.47
N PRO A 76 -0.81 14.74 -19.78
CA PRO A 76 -0.71 13.75 -18.72
C PRO A 76 -0.07 12.46 -19.25
N LYS A 77 0.70 11.78 -18.42
CA LYS A 77 1.34 10.52 -18.77
C LYS A 77 0.32 9.51 -19.31
N ASN A 78 0.69 8.81 -20.39
CA ASN A 78 -0.11 7.83 -21.14
C ASN A 78 -1.24 8.40 -22.01
N THR A 79 -1.30 9.71 -22.27
CA THR A 79 -2.28 10.28 -23.22
C THR A 79 -1.74 10.37 -24.65
N GLY A 80 -0.42 10.26 -24.84
CA GLY A 80 0.23 10.58 -26.12
C GLY A 80 0.26 12.08 -26.44
N GLN A 81 0.01 12.95 -25.45
CA GLN A 81 0.18 14.40 -25.56
C GLN A 81 1.51 14.81 -24.93
N PHE A 82 2.20 15.76 -25.54
CA PHE A 82 3.56 16.14 -25.16
C PHE A 82 3.67 17.65 -25.00
N ALA A 83 4.51 18.11 -24.07
CA ALA A 83 4.69 19.54 -23.81
C ALA A 83 6.08 20.06 -24.19
N CYS A 84 7.02 19.16 -24.46
CA CYS A 84 8.39 19.48 -24.86
C CYS A 84 8.99 18.34 -25.69
N PHE A 85 9.68 18.69 -26.78
CA PHE A 85 10.34 17.76 -27.70
C PHE A 85 11.75 17.40 -27.27
N THR A 86 12.52 18.38 -26.80
CA THR A 86 13.87 18.16 -26.27
C THR A 86 14.32 19.36 -25.45
N ALA A 87 15.18 19.10 -24.47
CA ALA A 87 15.89 20.11 -23.72
C ALA A 87 17.28 19.62 -23.26
N GLY A 88 18.19 20.54 -22.96
CA GLY A 88 19.51 20.17 -22.46
C GLY A 88 20.38 21.36 -22.07
N LEU A 89 21.31 21.13 -21.14
CA LEU A 89 22.22 22.17 -20.66
C LEU A 89 23.39 22.36 -21.63
N SER A 90 23.39 23.49 -22.32
CA SER A 90 24.43 23.91 -23.26
C SER A 90 25.39 24.90 -22.60
N ILE A 91 26.69 24.77 -22.87
CA ILE A 91 27.74 25.63 -22.32
C ILE A 91 28.63 26.15 -23.45
N GLY A 92 28.89 27.47 -23.44
CA GLY A 92 29.85 28.11 -24.33
C GLY A 92 30.83 28.99 -23.55
N ALA A 93 32.12 28.85 -23.80
CA ALA A 93 33.15 29.65 -23.14
C ALA A 93 34.43 29.76 -23.98
N PHE A 94 35.30 30.68 -23.60
CA PHE A 94 36.64 30.81 -24.16
C PHE A 94 37.67 30.11 -23.28
N VAL A 95 38.52 29.28 -23.90
CA VAL A 95 39.67 28.66 -23.25
C VAL A 95 40.92 29.00 -24.04
N ASP A 96 41.89 29.67 -23.40
CA ASP A 96 43.09 30.20 -24.06
C ASP A 96 42.77 31.03 -25.34
N GLY A 97 41.68 31.81 -25.28
CA GLY A 97 41.22 32.67 -26.37
C GLY A 97 40.53 31.94 -27.53
N GLN A 98 40.21 30.65 -27.41
CA GLN A 98 39.44 29.89 -28.40
C GLN A 98 38.04 29.55 -27.87
N LEU A 99 37.01 29.68 -28.70
CA LEU A 99 35.65 29.25 -28.36
C LEU A 99 35.60 27.72 -28.21
N ARG A 100 34.95 27.28 -27.13
CA ARG A 100 34.73 25.90 -26.73
C ARG A 100 33.27 25.78 -26.30
N GLU A 101 32.64 24.71 -26.72
CA GLU A 101 31.20 24.47 -26.56
C GLU A 101 30.96 23.03 -26.15
N ALA A 102 29.94 22.83 -25.32
CA ALA A 102 29.30 21.54 -25.08
C ALA A 102 27.79 21.76 -25.23
N MET A 103 27.24 21.41 -26.39
CA MET A 103 25.85 21.71 -26.75
C MET A 103 24.92 20.51 -26.53
N CYS A 104 23.69 20.79 -26.10
CA CYS A 104 22.66 19.78 -25.83
C CYS A 104 21.30 20.23 -26.36
N SER A 105 21.12 20.13 -27.67
CA SER A 105 19.85 20.40 -28.32
C SER A 105 19.12 19.12 -28.74
N TYR A 106 19.70 18.27 -29.60
CA TYR A 106 19.04 17.06 -30.10
C TYR A 106 19.83 15.77 -29.96
N LYS A 107 21.16 15.83 -30.07
CA LYS A 107 22.00 14.63 -29.89
C LYS A 107 22.75 14.70 -28.57
N GLY A 108 23.21 15.89 -28.18
CA GLY A 108 24.04 16.12 -27.02
C GLY A 108 25.51 15.76 -27.27
N GLU A 109 26.41 16.57 -26.73
CA GLU A 109 27.87 16.38 -26.82
C GLU A 109 28.50 15.84 -25.54
N TYR A 110 27.70 15.58 -24.49
CA TYR A 110 28.20 14.83 -23.34
C TYR A 110 28.19 13.32 -23.62
N ALA A 111 28.96 12.59 -22.82
CA ALA A 111 28.94 11.14 -22.75
C ALA A 111 29.11 10.67 -21.31
N PRO A 112 28.63 9.47 -20.95
CA PRO A 112 28.83 8.90 -19.62
C PRO A 112 30.32 8.74 -19.31
N GLY A 113 30.78 9.33 -18.21
CA GLY A 113 32.18 9.33 -17.83
C GLY A 113 32.53 10.48 -16.90
N TYR A 114 33.82 10.61 -16.61
CA TYR A 114 34.40 11.66 -15.78
C TYR A 114 35.72 12.13 -16.38
N VAL A 115 36.32 13.21 -15.85
CA VAL A 115 37.62 13.71 -16.31
C VAL A 115 38.69 13.50 -15.25
N GLU A 116 39.73 12.76 -15.60
CA GLU A 116 40.93 12.58 -14.79
C GLU A 116 42.02 13.58 -15.22
N ASN A 117 42.74 14.14 -14.24
CA ASN A 117 43.83 15.08 -14.49
C ASN A 117 45.07 14.77 -13.61
N THR A 118 45.49 13.51 -13.60
CA THR A 118 46.66 13.04 -12.83
C THR A 118 48.00 13.37 -13.49
N SER A 119 48.01 13.62 -14.80
CA SER A 119 49.22 13.91 -15.59
C SER A 119 49.38 15.38 -16.00
N GLY A 120 48.53 16.29 -15.50
CA GLY A 120 48.49 17.70 -15.93
C GLY A 120 47.89 17.89 -17.34
N VAL A 121 47.20 16.88 -17.85
CA VAL A 121 46.42 16.91 -19.09
C VAL A 121 45.08 16.26 -18.75
N PRO A 122 43.93 16.93 -19.01
CA PRO A 122 42.63 16.35 -18.73
C PRO A 122 42.35 15.22 -19.73
N ILE A 123 41.92 14.07 -19.23
CA ILE A 123 41.59 12.88 -20.01
C ILE A 123 40.20 12.40 -19.58
N ALA A 124 39.28 12.24 -20.54
CA ALA A 124 37.98 11.64 -20.28
C ALA A 124 38.10 10.12 -20.09
N VAL A 125 37.42 9.60 -19.08
CA VAL A 125 37.45 8.19 -18.71
C VAL A 125 36.02 7.68 -18.56
N THR A 126 35.76 6.49 -19.10
CA THR A 126 34.47 5.80 -19.00
C THR A 126 34.65 4.30 -18.83
N ASN A 127 33.62 3.63 -18.35
CA ASN A 127 33.52 2.17 -18.22
C ASN A 127 32.03 1.77 -18.09
N SER A 128 31.74 0.48 -17.95
CA SER A 128 30.36 -0.02 -17.87
C SER A 128 29.54 0.47 -16.65
N LYS A 129 30.18 1.05 -15.64
CA LYS A 129 29.53 1.66 -14.47
C LYS A 129 29.03 3.08 -14.76
N PHE A 130 29.59 3.77 -15.74
CA PHE A 130 29.12 5.10 -16.13
C PHE A 130 27.92 4.94 -17.06
N ARG A 131 26.74 5.14 -16.47
CA ARG A 131 25.43 5.02 -17.09
C ARG A 131 24.42 5.80 -16.24
N ILE A 132 23.16 5.91 -16.67
CA ILE A 132 22.10 6.45 -15.83
C ILE A 132 21.58 5.35 -14.89
N TYR A 133 21.51 5.68 -13.62
CA TYR A 133 20.91 4.88 -12.55
C TYR A 133 19.51 5.42 -12.23
N LYS A 134 18.57 4.54 -11.93
CA LYS A 134 17.19 4.90 -11.55
C LYS A 134 16.78 4.12 -10.31
N VAL A 135 16.29 4.84 -9.30
CA VAL A 135 15.77 4.27 -8.06
C VAL A 135 14.42 4.88 -7.71
N ALA A 136 13.51 4.04 -7.20
CA ALA A 136 12.26 4.43 -6.59
C ALA A 136 12.34 4.34 -5.05
N SER A 137 11.52 5.10 -4.34
CA SER A 137 11.42 5.11 -2.88
C SER A 137 11.10 3.75 -2.24
N THR A 138 10.55 2.82 -3.02
CA THR A 138 10.19 1.45 -2.63
C THR A 138 11.24 0.40 -3.02
N ASP A 139 12.30 0.80 -3.71
CA ASP A 139 13.34 -0.11 -4.18
C ASP A 139 14.26 -0.56 -3.03
N ASN A 140 14.81 -1.76 -3.19
CA ASN A 140 15.82 -2.35 -2.33
C ASN A 140 16.73 -3.28 -3.15
N ILE A 141 17.78 -3.80 -2.51
CA ILE A 141 18.80 -4.63 -3.18
C ILE A 141 18.23 -5.89 -3.87
N ASN A 142 17.03 -6.35 -3.49
CA ASN A 142 16.44 -7.58 -4.05
C ASN A 142 15.59 -7.32 -5.30
N ASN A 143 15.03 -6.12 -5.47
CA ASN A 143 14.10 -5.82 -6.57
C ASN A 143 14.68 -4.86 -7.63
N ASN A 144 15.70 -4.07 -7.29
CA ASN A 144 16.35 -3.17 -8.24
C ASN A 144 17.89 -3.23 -8.09
N PRO A 145 18.63 -3.69 -9.12
CA PRO A 145 20.10 -3.75 -9.07
C PRO A 145 20.77 -2.36 -9.01
N ASP A 146 20.08 -1.29 -9.41
CA ASP A 146 20.62 0.07 -9.34
C ASP A 146 20.81 0.54 -7.89
N VAL A 147 20.12 -0.05 -6.91
CA VAL A 147 20.32 0.25 -5.48
C VAL A 147 21.74 -0.13 -5.04
N ALA A 148 22.19 -1.34 -5.38
CA ALA A 148 23.56 -1.76 -5.08
C ALA A 148 24.59 -1.02 -5.95
N GLY A 149 24.27 -0.81 -7.24
CA GLY A 149 25.13 -0.09 -8.17
C GLY A 149 25.31 1.40 -7.83
N TRP A 150 24.39 1.98 -7.06
CA TRP A 150 24.44 3.38 -6.63
C TRP A 150 25.76 3.72 -5.91
N ALA A 151 26.30 2.76 -5.15
CA ALA A 151 27.57 2.88 -4.43
C ALA A 151 28.74 3.27 -5.36
N ASP A 152 28.74 2.81 -6.60
CA ASP A 152 29.79 3.11 -7.58
C ASP A 152 29.79 4.59 -7.99
N MET A 153 28.65 5.26 -7.86
CA MET A 153 28.45 6.65 -8.27
C MET A 153 28.54 7.65 -7.10
N ILE A 154 28.59 7.19 -5.84
CA ILE A 154 28.77 8.06 -4.66
C ILE A 154 30.03 8.96 -4.77
N PRO A 155 31.20 8.47 -5.20
CA PRO A 155 32.39 9.32 -5.40
C PRO A 155 32.21 10.42 -6.46
N PHE A 156 31.18 10.29 -7.30
CA PHE A 156 30.83 11.23 -8.37
C PHE A 156 29.56 12.02 -8.03
N GLY A 157 29.17 12.11 -6.75
CA GLY A 157 28.07 12.99 -6.32
C GLY A 157 26.68 12.38 -6.31
N ALA A 158 26.54 11.05 -6.45
CA ALA A 158 25.21 10.42 -6.38
C ALA A 158 24.55 10.63 -4.99
N PRO A 159 23.31 11.13 -4.93
CA PRO A 159 22.65 11.47 -3.67
C PRO A 159 22.17 10.23 -2.92
N TRP A 160 22.18 10.29 -1.58
CA TRP A 160 21.64 9.25 -0.72
C TRP A 160 21.30 9.82 0.67
N THR A 161 20.47 9.09 1.42
CA THR A 161 20.13 9.40 2.81
C THR A 161 20.77 8.38 3.73
N ASP A 162 21.66 8.87 4.59
CA ASP A 162 22.31 8.11 5.67
C ASP A 162 21.33 7.90 6.83
N ILE A 163 20.83 6.66 6.96
CA ILE A 163 19.82 6.30 7.95
C ILE A 163 20.46 5.95 9.29
N ASN A 164 21.64 5.32 9.28
CA ASN A 164 22.32 4.88 10.50
C ASN A 164 23.34 5.90 11.05
N LEU A 165 23.60 6.96 10.28
CA LEU A 165 24.51 8.07 10.60
C LEU A 165 25.99 7.67 10.71
N ASP A 166 26.43 6.66 9.96
CA ASP A 166 27.82 6.20 9.96
C ASP A 166 28.67 6.83 8.83
N GLY A 167 28.06 7.57 7.91
CA GLY A 167 28.72 8.23 6.79
C GLY A 167 29.15 7.30 5.65
N ILE A 168 28.71 6.04 5.66
CA ILE A 168 29.04 5.02 4.66
C ILE A 168 27.73 4.52 4.04
N TYR A 169 27.63 4.55 2.71
CA TYR A 169 26.45 4.01 2.04
C TYR A 169 26.37 2.48 2.16
N ASP A 170 25.44 2.00 2.98
CA ASP A 170 25.04 0.59 3.07
C ASP A 170 23.68 0.37 2.35
N PRO A 171 23.64 -0.31 1.20
CA PRO A 171 22.40 -0.50 0.43
C PRO A 171 21.36 -1.39 1.15
N SER A 172 21.69 -1.99 2.30
CA SER A 172 20.75 -2.73 3.15
C SER A 172 20.10 -1.88 4.23
N VAL A 173 20.64 -0.69 4.52
CA VAL A 173 20.19 0.22 5.57
C VAL A 173 19.78 1.58 5.02
N ASP A 174 20.60 2.14 4.12
CA ASP A 174 20.47 3.49 3.59
C ASP A 174 19.64 3.56 2.31
N LYS A 175 19.15 4.77 2.00
CA LYS A 175 18.30 4.99 0.82
C LYS A 175 19.05 5.76 -0.26
N PRO A 176 19.22 5.21 -1.47
CA PRO A 176 19.76 5.95 -2.60
C PRO A 176 18.74 6.99 -3.12
N GLY A 177 19.23 8.03 -3.78
CA GLY A 177 18.42 9.08 -4.38
C GLY A 177 18.23 10.32 -3.50
N ILE A 178 17.45 11.27 -4.01
CA ILE A 178 17.06 12.48 -3.28
C ILE A 178 16.10 12.09 -2.16
N LYS A 179 16.29 12.68 -0.97
CA LYS A 179 15.50 12.40 0.22
C LYS A 179 13.99 12.55 -0.06
N ASP A 180 13.22 11.53 0.33
CA ASP A 180 11.76 11.46 0.19
C ASP A 180 11.20 11.56 -1.25
N ALA A 181 12.07 11.61 -2.27
CA ALA A 181 11.66 11.61 -3.66
C ALA A 181 11.02 10.27 -4.02
N ALA A 182 9.95 10.31 -4.81
CA ALA A 182 9.30 9.08 -5.26
C ALA A 182 10.25 8.32 -6.18
N TYR A 183 10.83 9.00 -7.18
CA TYR A 183 11.83 8.46 -8.11
C TYR A 183 13.02 9.44 -8.19
N THR A 184 14.23 8.91 -8.27
CA THR A 184 15.46 9.66 -8.59
C THR A 184 16.23 8.96 -9.71
N ILE A 185 16.76 9.74 -10.65
CA ILE A 185 17.76 9.30 -11.60
C ILE A 185 19.08 10.06 -11.38
N PHE A 186 20.20 9.40 -11.65
CA PHE A 186 21.53 9.97 -11.52
C PHE A 186 22.46 9.50 -12.65
N GLY A 187 23.33 10.39 -13.14
CA GLY A 187 24.42 10.04 -14.06
C GLY A 187 25.60 11.01 -13.98
N CYS A 188 26.82 10.47 -14.08
CA CYS A 188 28.06 11.25 -14.24
C CYS A 188 28.45 11.27 -15.72
N LEU A 189 28.51 12.46 -16.30
CA LEU A 189 28.75 12.72 -17.71
C LEU A 189 29.97 13.64 -17.90
N THR A 190 30.53 13.66 -19.11
CA THR A 190 31.60 14.59 -19.50
C THR A 190 31.54 14.89 -20.99
N ASP A 191 31.92 16.10 -21.39
CA ASP A 191 32.13 16.45 -22.80
C ASP A 191 33.57 16.11 -23.25
N GLY A 192 34.40 15.54 -22.38
CA GLY A 192 35.85 15.39 -22.62
C GLY A 192 36.25 14.40 -23.72
N PHE A 193 35.31 13.73 -24.37
CA PHE A 193 35.54 12.80 -25.49
C PHE A 193 35.45 13.55 -26.82
N PRO A 194 36.57 13.88 -27.50
CA PRO A 194 36.55 14.68 -28.72
C PRO A 194 35.75 14.04 -29.87
N GLU A 195 35.60 12.71 -29.87
CA GLU A 195 34.80 11.97 -30.84
C GLU A 195 33.28 12.22 -30.73
N GLU A 196 32.80 12.75 -29.61
CA GLU A 196 31.40 13.11 -29.41
C GLU A 196 31.07 14.55 -29.82
N HIS A 197 32.10 15.39 -30.03
CA HIS A 197 31.95 16.76 -30.53
C HIS A 197 31.75 16.76 -32.05
N LYS A 198 30.50 16.67 -32.49
CA LYS A 198 30.13 16.53 -33.91
C LYS A 198 29.40 17.79 -34.40
N VAL A 199 29.85 18.33 -35.52
CA VAL A 199 29.15 19.44 -36.20
C VAL A 199 27.74 19.01 -36.60
N GLY A 200 26.74 19.86 -36.32
CA GLY A 200 25.35 19.64 -36.75
C GLY A 200 24.52 18.82 -35.75
N GLU A 201 24.71 19.04 -34.46
CA GLU A 201 23.82 18.53 -33.41
C GLU A 201 22.53 19.35 -33.25
N GLY A 202 22.42 20.48 -33.98
CA GLY A 202 21.25 21.36 -34.08
C GLY A 202 21.60 22.80 -33.77
N PHE A 203 21.73 23.12 -32.48
CA PHE A 203 21.98 24.47 -31.97
C PHE A 203 23.45 24.92 -31.99
N GLY A 204 24.43 24.03 -32.22
CA GLY A 204 25.85 24.41 -32.21
C GLY A 204 26.76 23.18 -32.19
N GLY A 205 27.92 23.32 -31.56
CA GLY A 205 28.82 22.20 -31.27
C GLY A 205 29.91 21.96 -32.30
N GLY A 206 30.65 20.87 -32.12
CA GLY A 206 31.79 20.49 -32.96
C GLY A 206 33.09 21.27 -32.69
N THR A 207 33.15 21.99 -31.57
CA THR A 207 34.42 22.57 -31.09
C THR A 207 35.29 21.50 -30.42
N SER A 208 36.41 21.85 -29.77
CA SER A 208 37.07 20.86 -28.90
C SER A 208 36.50 20.94 -27.48
N PRO A 209 36.65 19.88 -26.66
CA PRO A 209 36.05 19.84 -25.34
C PRO A 209 36.42 20.99 -24.41
N LEU A 210 35.44 21.42 -23.62
CA LEU A 210 35.62 22.22 -22.41
C LEU A 210 36.26 21.41 -21.29
N PHE A 211 36.13 20.08 -21.31
CA PHE A 211 36.45 19.15 -20.21
C PHE A 211 35.61 19.43 -18.96
N VAL A 212 34.31 19.53 -19.17
CA VAL A 212 33.27 19.52 -18.14
C VAL A 212 33.17 18.12 -17.56
N GLU A 213 33.13 18.00 -16.24
CA GLU A 213 32.50 16.86 -15.57
C GLU A 213 31.15 17.33 -15.02
N LEU A 214 30.10 16.60 -15.37
CA LEU A 214 28.71 16.98 -15.15
C LEU A 214 28.00 15.90 -14.35
N HIS A 215 27.49 16.22 -13.17
CA HIS A 215 26.66 15.29 -12.40
C HIS A 215 25.20 15.67 -12.58
N LEU A 216 24.47 14.86 -13.36
CA LEU A 216 23.05 15.04 -13.64
C LEU A 216 22.22 14.26 -12.62
N THR A 217 21.35 14.95 -11.90
CA THR A 217 20.33 14.33 -11.04
C THR A 217 18.96 14.84 -11.46
N ALA A 218 17.97 13.97 -11.63
CA ALA A 218 16.58 14.40 -11.80
C ALA A 218 15.65 13.57 -10.92
N TRP A 219 14.62 14.20 -10.36
CA TRP A 219 13.72 13.55 -9.41
C TRP A 219 12.33 14.19 -9.43
N ALA A 220 11.38 13.46 -8.87
CA ALA A 220 10.03 13.97 -8.68
C ALA A 220 9.35 13.32 -7.48
N TYR A 221 8.36 14.03 -6.95
CA TYR A 221 7.55 13.63 -5.80
C TYR A 221 6.13 13.24 -6.26
N THR A 222 5.42 12.51 -5.40
CA THR A 222 4.00 12.22 -5.56
C THR A 222 3.14 12.88 -4.48
N SER A 223 3.73 13.82 -3.72
CA SER A 223 3.00 14.59 -2.71
C SER A 223 2.03 15.57 -3.39
N PRO A 224 0.88 15.87 -2.76
CA PRO A 224 -0.09 16.82 -3.31
C PRO A 224 0.54 18.17 -3.70
N GLY A 225 0.23 18.65 -4.91
CA GLY A 225 0.77 19.89 -5.48
C GLY A 225 2.08 19.72 -6.27
N LEU A 226 2.65 18.51 -6.35
CA LEU A 226 3.90 18.20 -7.07
C LEU A 226 3.69 17.19 -8.21
N GLU A 227 2.44 16.95 -8.59
CA GLU A 227 2.08 15.90 -9.54
C GLU A 227 2.46 16.23 -10.98
N ASP A 228 2.53 17.52 -11.33
CA ASP A 228 2.71 18.03 -12.69
C ASP A 228 4.08 18.73 -12.89
N LEU A 229 5.09 18.37 -12.08
CA LEU A 229 6.44 18.93 -12.17
C LEU A 229 7.57 17.92 -11.89
N GLN A 230 8.77 18.21 -12.38
CA GLN A 230 9.99 17.43 -12.11
C GLN A 230 11.17 18.39 -11.89
N PHE A 231 12.11 18.00 -11.02
CA PHE A 231 13.33 18.76 -10.78
C PHE A 231 14.52 18.16 -11.53
N VAL A 232 15.43 19.01 -11.98
CA VAL A 232 16.69 18.64 -12.62
C VAL A 232 17.81 19.46 -11.97
N ASN A 233 18.88 18.78 -11.57
CA ASN A 233 20.07 19.37 -10.98
C ASN A 233 21.29 18.98 -11.80
N TRP A 234 22.14 19.96 -12.07
CA TRP A 234 23.46 19.79 -12.65
C TRP A 234 24.53 20.32 -11.70
N VAL A 235 25.51 19.47 -11.39
CA VAL A 235 26.78 19.92 -10.82
C VAL A 235 27.78 20.01 -11.96
N VAL A 236 28.18 21.22 -12.33
CA VAL A 236 29.10 21.51 -13.45
C VAL A 236 30.49 21.79 -12.88
N ILE A 237 31.47 20.96 -13.23
CA ILE A 237 32.84 21.08 -12.72
C ILE A 237 33.79 21.36 -13.89
N ASN A 238 34.56 22.45 -13.79
CA ASN A 238 35.65 22.70 -14.73
C ASN A 238 36.85 21.80 -14.42
N LYS A 239 36.99 20.68 -15.13
CA LYS A 239 38.13 19.76 -15.00
C LYS A 239 39.27 20.08 -15.98
N ASN A 240 39.15 21.15 -16.75
CA ASN A 240 40.22 21.64 -17.59
C ASN A 240 41.40 22.14 -16.73
N THR A 241 42.60 22.12 -17.31
CA THR A 241 43.80 22.75 -16.75
C THR A 241 43.85 24.27 -16.97
N ARG A 242 42.75 24.85 -17.44
CA ARG A 242 42.59 26.27 -17.80
C ARG A 242 41.24 26.80 -17.32
N PRO A 243 41.14 28.09 -16.96
CA PRO A 243 39.85 28.69 -16.68
C PRO A 243 38.98 28.76 -17.95
N TRP A 244 37.66 28.72 -17.76
CA TRP A 244 36.69 29.08 -18.78
C TRP A 244 36.36 30.57 -18.66
N GLU A 245 36.75 31.37 -19.63
CA GLU A 245 36.51 32.82 -19.68
C GLU A 245 35.25 33.12 -20.50
N LYS A 246 34.57 34.24 -20.22
CA LYS A 246 33.35 34.67 -20.94
C LYS A 246 32.31 33.55 -21.02
N THR A 247 32.03 32.93 -19.87
CA THR A 247 31.24 31.71 -19.81
C THR A 247 29.75 32.02 -19.86
N TYR A 248 29.01 31.24 -20.65
CA TYR A 248 27.56 31.24 -20.68
C TYR A 248 27.04 29.81 -20.59
N MET A 249 26.06 29.60 -19.72
CA MET A 249 25.36 28.32 -19.55
C MET A 249 23.88 28.57 -19.83
N GLY A 250 23.26 27.78 -20.68
CA GLY A 250 21.86 27.96 -21.05
C GLY A 250 21.20 26.63 -21.34
N VAL A 251 19.93 26.50 -20.97
CA VAL A 251 19.16 25.31 -21.32
C VAL A 251 18.48 25.58 -22.66
N THR A 252 18.90 24.84 -23.68
CA THR A 252 18.27 24.88 -25.02
C THR A 252 16.98 24.07 -24.94
N VAL A 253 15.87 24.62 -25.43
CA VAL A 253 14.55 23.98 -25.36
C VAL A 253 13.87 24.07 -26.73
N ASP A 254 13.45 22.91 -27.24
CA ASP A 254 12.48 22.77 -28.34
C ASP A 254 11.13 22.38 -27.71
N PRO A 255 10.31 23.36 -27.29
CA PRO A 255 8.94 23.06 -26.92
C PRO A 255 8.14 22.69 -28.18
N ASP A 256 7.43 21.58 -28.11
CA ASP A 256 6.37 21.20 -29.04
C ASP A 256 5.13 21.02 -28.17
N LEU A 257 4.40 22.10 -27.88
CA LEU A 257 3.28 22.05 -26.92
C LEU A 257 2.04 21.48 -27.58
N GLY A 258 2.01 20.16 -27.69
CA GLY A 258 1.00 19.45 -28.47
C GLY A 258 1.29 19.60 -29.96
N GLY A 259 0.57 20.50 -30.62
CA GLY A 259 0.88 20.97 -31.97
C GLY A 259 2.04 21.97 -31.97
N ALA A 260 3.12 21.68 -32.69
CA ALA A 260 4.25 22.61 -32.77
C ALA A 260 3.95 23.87 -33.61
N ASP A 261 2.94 23.84 -34.47
CA ASP A 261 2.70 24.89 -35.48
C ASP A 261 1.95 26.12 -34.92
N ASP A 262 1.59 26.13 -33.63
CA ASP A 262 0.82 27.20 -32.99
C ASP A 262 1.38 27.72 -31.67
N ASP A 263 2.69 27.55 -31.45
CA ASP A 263 3.36 27.98 -30.24
C ASP A 263 3.70 29.49 -30.18
N TYR A 264 3.54 30.06 -28.98
CA TYR A 264 4.16 31.30 -28.53
C TYR A 264 5.01 31.05 -27.30
N ILE A 265 6.01 31.90 -27.10
CA ILE A 265 6.96 31.78 -26.00
C ILE A 265 7.10 33.08 -25.21
N GLY A 266 7.59 32.97 -23.98
CA GLY A 266 7.86 34.11 -23.13
C GLY A 266 8.79 33.79 -21.97
N CYS A 267 9.13 34.81 -21.20
CA CYS A 267 9.91 34.65 -19.97
C CYS A 267 9.34 35.49 -18.82
N ASP A 268 9.64 35.08 -17.59
CA ASP A 268 9.39 35.90 -16.40
C ASP A 268 10.73 36.16 -15.70
N THR A 269 11.22 37.38 -15.81
CA THR A 269 12.53 37.77 -15.27
C THR A 269 12.56 37.86 -13.74
N ASN A 270 11.40 37.89 -13.07
CA ASN A 270 11.37 37.90 -11.60
C ASN A 270 11.45 36.48 -11.04
N LEU A 271 10.91 35.51 -11.78
CA LEU A 271 10.96 34.09 -11.42
C LEU A 271 12.27 33.44 -11.89
N ASN A 272 12.86 33.93 -12.99
CA ASN A 272 13.93 33.28 -13.79
C ASN A 272 13.41 32.20 -14.75
N MET A 273 12.13 32.30 -15.11
CA MET A 273 11.39 31.28 -15.85
C MET A 273 11.35 31.56 -17.35
N GLY A 274 11.46 30.52 -18.16
CA GLY A 274 11.09 30.49 -19.59
C GLY A 274 9.87 29.61 -19.82
N PHE A 275 8.95 30.00 -20.70
CA PHE A 275 7.70 29.26 -20.93
C PHE A 275 7.21 29.30 -22.38
N VAL A 276 6.38 28.32 -22.72
CA VAL A 276 5.63 28.17 -23.98
C VAL A 276 4.13 28.03 -23.69
N TYR A 277 3.30 28.55 -24.59
CA TYR A 277 1.85 28.45 -24.58
C TYR A 277 1.31 28.56 -26.00
N ASN A 278 0.18 27.93 -26.32
CA ASN A 278 -0.40 28.08 -27.66
C ASN A 278 -0.83 29.53 -27.89
N GLY A 279 -0.63 30.03 -29.11
CA GLY A 279 -0.95 31.41 -29.47
C GLY A 279 -2.44 31.69 -29.67
N ASP A 280 -3.26 30.65 -29.77
CA ASP A 280 -4.71 30.72 -29.61
C ASP A 280 -5.24 29.70 -28.57
N ASN A 281 -6.55 29.65 -28.40
CA ASN A 281 -7.18 28.85 -27.34
C ASN A 281 -7.53 27.42 -27.76
N ASN A 282 -7.00 26.93 -28.88
CA ASN A 282 -7.24 25.59 -29.38
C ASN A 282 -5.97 24.99 -30.00
N ASP A 283 -5.38 24.02 -29.31
CA ASP A 283 -4.21 23.30 -29.83
C ASP A 283 -4.61 22.24 -30.87
N GLU A 284 -3.84 22.11 -31.95
CA GLU A 284 -4.16 21.28 -33.13
C GLU A 284 -3.02 20.31 -33.51
N GLY A 285 -3.26 19.41 -34.47
CA GLY A 285 -2.24 18.46 -34.92
C GLY A 285 -2.20 17.13 -34.16
N SER A 286 -1.12 16.36 -34.36
CA SER A 286 -1.04 14.94 -34.00
C SER A 286 -0.91 14.63 -32.51
N HIS A 287 -0.54 15.61 -31.69
CA HIS A 287 -0.43 15.47 -30.22
C HIS A 287 -1.25 16.52 -29.46
N SER A 288 -2.30 17.04 -30.12
CA SER A 288 -3.14 18.14 -29.65
C SER A 288 -3.74 17.92 -28.25
N TYR A 289 -3.72 18.99 -27.45
CA TYR A 289 -4.44 19.19 -26.20
C TYR A 289 -5.88 19.71 -26.39
N GLY A 290 -6.22 20.19 -27.59
CA GLY A 290 -7.52 20.78 -27.93
C GLY A 290 -7.78 22.12 -27.23
N ALA A 291 -9.05 22.39 -26.91
CA ALA A 291 -9.49 23.65 -26.33
C ALA A 291 -8.88 23.93 -24.95
N ASN A 292 -8.52 25.18 -24.65
CA ASN A 292 -7.84 25.60 -23.42
C ASN A 292 -6.53 24.82 -23.21
N PRO A 293 -5.58 24.87 -24.14
CA PRO A 293 -4.35 24.08 -24.03
C PRO A 293 -3.51 24.52 -22.82
N PRO A 294 -2.64 23.62 -22.31
CA PRO A 294 -1.76 23.94 -21.18
C PRO A 294 -0.70 24.98 -21.54
N ALA A 295 0.16 25.31 -20.57
CA ALA A 295 1.43 25.97 -20.79
C ALA A 295 2.52 25.09 -20.18
N PHE A 296 3.74 25.15 -20.72
CA PHE A 296 4.92 24.46 -20.21
C PHE A 296 6.01 25.46 -19.90
N GLY A 297 6.81 25.20 -18.87
CA GLY A 297 7.93 26.08 -18.53
C GLY A 297 9.00 25.43 -17.71
N MET A 298 10.11 26.15 -17.61
CA MET A 298 11.26 25.80 -16.79
C MET A 298 11.76 27.02 -16.02
N ASP A 299 12.15 26.83 -14.77
CA ASP A 299 12.67 27.88 -13.89
C ASP A 299 14.01 27.52 -13.23
N TYR A 300 14.90 28.52 -13.06
CA TYR A 300 16.14 28.40 -12.29
C TYR A 300 15.91 28.73 -10.82
N PHE A 301 15.87 27.71 -9.96
CA PHE A 301 15.93 27.89 -8.51
C PHE A 301 17.35 28.08 -7.98
N THR A 302 18.35 27.58 -8.72
CA THR A 302 19.75 27.95 -8.53
C THR A 302 20.38 28.13 -9.89
N SER A 303 21.00 29.28 -10.08
CA SER A 303 21.74 29.63 -11.30
C SER A 303 23.26 29.52 -11.08
N PRO A 304 24.09 29.53 -12.14
CA PRO A 304 25.53 29.70 -12.00
C PRO A 304 25.91 30.87 -11.08
N ILE A 305 26.95 30.67 -10.29
CA ILE A 305 27.42 31.61 -9.28
C ILE A 305 28.75 32.23 -9.67
N LYS A 306 28.88 33.52 -9.41
CA LYS A 306 30.10 34.29 -9.69
C LYS A 306 30.66 34.88 -8.42
N PHE A 307 31.98 34.80 -8.26
CA PHE A 307 32.70 35.55 -7.23
C PHE A 307 32.69 37.03 -7.57
N THR A 308 32.12 37.85 -6.70
CA THR A 308 32.04 39.32 -6.86
C THR A 308 33.08 40.05 -6.02
N GLY A 309 33.58 39.41 -4.95
CA GLY A 309 34.43 40.05 -3.96
C GLY A 309 33.69 41.02 -3.02
N ASP A 310 32.37 41.19 -3.19
CA ASP A 310 31.56 42.04 -2.31
C ASP A 310 31.29 41.29 -0.99
N PRO A 311 31.70 41.82 0.18
CA PRO A 311 31.47 41.15 1.47
C PRO A 311 29.99 40.99 1.84
N ASN A 312 29.06 41.65 1.16
CA ASN A 312 27.61 41.51 1.39
C ASN A 312 26.95 40.42 0.54
N ASP A 313 27.64 39.92 -0.50
CA ASP A 313 27.11 38.87 -1.34
C ASP A 313 27.32 37.50 -0.67
N SER A 314 26.30 36.64 -0.72
CA SER A 314 26.45 35.24 -0.33
C SER A 314 25.44 34.36 -1.04
N VAL A 315 25.85 33.13 -1.39
CA VAL A 315 24.95 32.08 -1.89
C VAL A 315 24.89 30.94 -0.89
N VAL A 316 23.70 30.40 -0.69
CA VAL A 316 23.42 29.26 0.20
C VAL A 316 22.75 28.16 -0.62
N PHE A 317 23.28 26.95 -0.56
CA PHE A 317 22.69 25.78 -1.20
C PHE A 317 23.03 24.51 -0.40
N PHE A 318 22.44 23.38 -0.80
CA PHE A 318 22.68 22.07 -0.23
C PHE A 318 23.22 21.13 -1.30
N ASP A 319 24.26 20.37 -0.96
CA ASP A 319 24.91 19.48 -1.91
C ASP A 319 25.09 18.06 -1.33
N PRO A 320 24.34 17.06 -1.86
CA PRO A 320 23.29 17.20 -2.88
C PRO A 320 22.02 17.88 -2.34
N PRO A 321 21.09 18.33 -3.21
CA PRO A 321 19.78 18.84 -2.78
C PRO A 321 19.03 17.87 -1.86
N GLY A 322 18.36 18.37 -0.83
CA GLY A 322 17.66 17.54 0.16
C GLY A 322 18.55 16.93 1.25
N SER A 323 19.87 17.11 1.17
CA SER A 323 20.81 16.66 2.20
C SER A 323 20.90 17.62 3.38
N ASN A 324 21.56 17.19 4.47
CA ASN A 324 21.91 18.06 5.60
C ASN A 324 23.20 18.88 5.37
N ASN A 325 23.85 18.73 4.21
CA ASN A 325 25.13 19.37 3.91
C ASN A 325 24.93 20.79 3.36
N ARG A 326 24.72 21.75 4.27
CA ARG A 326 24.51 23.16 3.93
C ARG A 326 25.84 23.87 3.62
N ILE A 327 25.97 24.40 2.41
CA ILE A 327 27.14 25.15 1.95
C ILE A 327 26.81 26.65 1.89
N VAL A 328 27.73 27.48 2.40
CA VAL A 328 27.65 28.95 2.29
C VAL A 328 28.90 29.45 1.58
N LYS A 329 28.71 30.13 0.46
CA LYS A 329 29.78 30.79 -0.30
C LYS A 329 29.68 32.31 -0.12
N TYR A 330 30.59 32.88 0.67
CA TYR A 330 30.68 34.33 0.90
C TYR A 330 31.38 35.05 -0.25
N GLN A 331 30.92 36.25 -0.60
CA GLN A 331 31.36 37.06 -1.74
C GLN A 331 31.06 36.43 -3.10
N TRP A 332 30.06 35.56 -3.14
CA TRP A 332 29.52 34.97 -4.35
C TRP A 332 28.08 35.41 -4.52
N LYS A 333 27.66 35.55 -5.78
CA LYS A 333 26.31 35.94 -6.16
C LYS A 333 25.80 35.04 -7.28
N GLU A 334 24.54 34.66 -7.20
CA GLU A 334 23.81 34.02 -8.29
C GLU A 334 23.62 34.99 -9.47
N LEU A 335 23.83 34.49 -10.68
CA LEU A 335 23.69 35.28 -11.90
C LEU A 335 22.22 35.45 -12.32
N GLY A 336 21.34 34.52 -11.93
CA GLY A 336 19.94 34.46 -12.35
C GLY A 336 19.80 34.28 -13.86
N LEU A 337 18.62 34.61 -14.39
CA LEU A 337 18.38 34.68 -15.82
C LEU A 337 19.06 35.93 -16.41
N SER A 338 20.13 35.72 -17.18
CA SER A 338 20.92 36.80 -17.81
C SER A 338 20.42 37.20 -19.20
N SER A 339 19.73 36.28 -19.90
CA SER A 339 19.05 36.52 -21.17
C SER A 339 18.07 35.40 -21.51
N PHE A 340 17.06 35.69 -22.30
CA PHE A 340 16.12 34.75 -22.87
C PHE A 340 15.89 35.11 -24.35
N VAL A 341 16.23 34.19 -25.26
CA VAL A 341 16.06 34.42 -26.71
C VAL A 341 15.36 33.24 -27.36
N TYR A 342 14.67 33.52 -28.46
CA TYR A 342 14.01 32.49 -29.26
C TYR A 342 14.65 32.38 -30.62
N PHE A 343 14.41 31.23 -31.27
CA PHE A 343 14.74 30.99 -32.65
C PHE A 343 13.74 30.01 -33.26
N THR A 344 13.73 29.95 -34.58
CA THR A 344 12.85 29.08 -35.37
C THR A 344 13.67 28.10 -36.19
N ASN A 345 13.07 27.02 -36.71
CA ASN A 345 13.77 26.12 -37.62
C ASN A 345 14.16 26.82 -38.94
N THR A 346 15.13 26.26 -39.65
CA THR A 346 15.62 26.83 -40.92
C THR A 346 14.54 27.00 -42.00
N SER A 347 13.47 26.19 -41.97
CA SER A 347 12.35 26.24 -42.92
C SER A 347 11.27 27.28 -42.60
N THR A 348 11.18 27.77 -41.36
CA THR A 348 10.16 28.74 -40.94
C THR A 348 10.34 30.07 -41.69
N PRO A 349 9.26 30.66 -42.26
CA PRO A 349 9.32 31.99 -42.85
C PRO A 349 9.67 33.06 -41.81
N GLY A 350 10.63 33.94 -42.12
CA GLY A 350 11.06 34.97 -41.18
C GLY A 350 12.47 35.49 -41.44
N PRO A 351 12.94 36.44 -40.61
CA PRO A 351 14.31 36.96 -40.66
C PRO A 351 15.33 35.84 -40.47
N THR A 352 16.33 35.76 -41.34
CA THR A 352 17.36 34.70 -41.32
C THR A 352 18.18 34.68 -40.03
N CYS A 353 18.31 35.82 -39.35
CA CYS A 353 19.07 35.94 -38.11
C CYS A 353 18.34 35.37 -36.88
N GLU A 354 17.03 35.09 -36.97
CA GLU A 354 16.20 34.48 -35.90
C GLU A 354 15.95 32.98 -36.15
N LYS A 355 16.71 32.38 -37.08
CA LYS A 355 16.69 30.95 -37.35
C LYS A 355 17.75 30.22 -36.54
N ASP A 356 17.56 28.94 -36.32
CA ASP A 356 18.52 28.07 -35.65
C ASP A 356 19.91 28.20 -36.29
N PRO A 357 20.96 28.13 -35.46
CA PRO A 357 22.33 28.21 -35.93
C PRO A 357 22.82 26.95 -36.68
N ASN A 358 22.02 25.90 -36.91
CA ASN A 358 22.34 24.72 -37.74
C ASN A 358 23.81 24.22 -37.67
N GLY A 359 24.37 24.11 -36.46
CA GLY A 359 25.75 23.69 -36.19
C GLY A 359 26.83 24.78 -36.35
N GLU A 360 26.46 26.04 -36.54
CA GLU A 360 27.36 27.20 -36.57
C GLU A 360 27.75 27.61 -35.13
N MET A 361 29.02 27.39 -34.74
CA MET A 361 29.55 27.67 -33.39
C MET A 361 29.39 29.14 -32.91
N GLU A 362 29.95 30.12 -33.63
CA GLU A 362 29.87 31.53 -33.22
C GLU A 362 28.41 32.05 -33.11
N PRO A 363 27.51 31.77 -34.06
CA PRO A 363 26.08 32.07 -33.93
C PRO A 363 25.39 31.45 -32.70
N ALA A 364 25.71 30.21 -32.36
CA ALA A 364 25.21 29.55 -31.15
C ALA A 364 25.65 30.32 -29.89
N TYR A 365 26.93 30.67 -29.83
CA TYR A 365 27.48 31.47 -28.75
C TYR A 365 26.86 32.87 -28.66
N PHE A 366 26.56 33.52 -29.79
CA PHE A 366 25.85 34.82 -29.77
C PHE A 366 24.44 34.70 -29.18
N MET A 367 23.72 33.61 -29.47
CA MET A 367 22.42 33.35 -28.86
C MET A 367 22.53 33.10 -27.34
N LEU A 368 23.55 32.38 -26.88
CA LEU A 368 23.86 32.26 -25.44
C LEU A 368 24.09 33.63 -24.77
N LYS A 369 24.61 34.63 -25.51
CA LYS A 369 24.83 36.00 -25.04
C LYS A 369 23.57 36.87 -24.99
N GLY A 370 22.44 36.37 -25.50
CA GLY A 370 21.20 37.11 -25.64
C GLY A 370 21.08 37.93 -26.93
N LEU A 371 21.75 37.51 -28.00
CA LEU A 371 21.72 38.16 -29.32
C LEU A 371 21.08 37.25 -30.37
N LYS A 372 20.82 37.78 -31.56
CA LYS A 372 20.46 36.98 -32.74
C LYS A 372 21.71 36.31 -33.32
N LYS A 373 21.51 35.34 -34.22
CA LYS A 373 22.58 34.48 -34.76
C LYS A 373 23.66 35.24 -35.54
N ASP A 374 23.36 36.45 -36.00
CA ASP A 374 24.29 37.34 -36.71
C ASP A 374 24.81 38.49 -35.83
N GLU A 375 24.77 38.32 -34.51
CA GLU A 375 25.17 39.31 -33.49
C GLU A 375 24.21 40.51 -33.34
N THR A 376 23.13 40.56 -34.13
CA THR A 376 22.12 41.64 -34.03
C THR A 376 21.41 41.61 -32.66
N PRO A 377 21.23 42.75 -31.97
CA PRO A 377 20.48 42.79 -30.71
C PRO A 377 18.97 42.66 -30.91
N TRP A 378 18.28 42.10 -29.92
CA TRP A 378 16.82 42.17 -29.82
C TRP A 378 16.37 43.57 -29.39
N VAL A 379 15.31 44.09 -30.02
CA VAL A 379 14.76 45.42 -29.72
C VAL A 379 13.24 45.38 -29.58
N LEU A 380 12.74 46.10 -28.58
CA LEU A 380 11.30 46.27 -28.35
C LEU A 380 10.65 47.10 -29.48
N PRO A 381 9.44 46.72 -29.96
CA PRO A 381 8.69 47.56 -30.90
C PRO A 381 8.42 48.97 -30.34
N PRO A 382 8.50 50.03 -31.18
CA PRO A 382 8.70 50.02 -32.64
C PRO A 382 10.17 49.92 -33.11
N GLY A 383 11.13 49.74 -32.19
CA GLY A 383 12.57 49.70 -32.48
C GLY A 383 13.21 51.07 -32.69
N GLY A 384 14.44 51.08 -33.22
CA GLY A 384 15.13 52.30 -33.69
C GLY A 384 15.92 53.09 -32.64
N SER A 385 16.00 52.63 -31.39
CA SER A 385 16.80 53.26 -30.33
C SER A 385 17.55 52.23 -29.50
N ALA A 386 18.75 52.58 -29.04
CA ALA A 386 19.55 51.73 -28.15
C ALA A 386 18.87 51.49 -26.79
N SER A 387 18.01 52.42 -26.33
CA SER A 387 17.23 52.27 -25.09
C SER A 387 16.16 51.18 -25.16
N LEU A 388 15.87 50.66 -26.36
CA LEU A 388 14.90 49.59 -26.59
C LEU A 388 15.57 48.23 -26.77
N ILE A 389 16.91 48.17 -26.71
CA ILE A 389 17.64 46.90 -26.71
C ILE A 389 17.28 46.11 -25.46
N THR A 390 16.99 44.83 -25.64
CA THR A 390 16.70 43.89 -24.57
C THR A 390 17.43 42.59 -24.83
N LYS A 391 17.68 41.83 -23.76
CA LYS A 391 18.17 40.45 -23.81
C LYS A 391 17.09 39.44 -23.48
N PHE A 392 15.88 39.90 -23.21
CA PHE A 392 14.74 39.10 -22.76
C PHE A 392 13.63 39.26 -23.78
N CYS A 393 13.43 38.24 -24.60
CA CYS A 393 12.31 38.17 -25.53
C CYS A 393 11.01 37.88 -24.76
N TYR A 394 9.99 38.67 -25.05
CA TYR A 394 8.63 38.53 -24.55
C TYR A 394 8.48 38.36 -23.01
N PRO A 395 8.99 39.31 -22.20
CA PRO A 395 8.88 39.27 -20.73
C PRO A 395 7.50 39.71 -20.20
N GLY A 396 6.51 39.95 -21.06
CA GLY A 396 5.19 40.42 -20.69
C GLY A 396 4.33 39.36 -20.00
N ASP A 397 3.19 39.79 -19.49
CA ASP A 397 2.13 38.92 -18.98
C ASP A 397 1.09 38.70 -20.10
N PRO A 398 0.98 37.46 -20.64
CA PRO A 398 0.04 37.16 -21.71
C PRO A 398 -1.43 37.30 -21.29
N GLU A 399 -1.79 36.90 -20.06
CA GLU A 399 -3.18 36.94 -19.59
C GLU A 399 -3.64 38.38 -19.33
N GLY A 400 -2.81 39.16 -18.61
CA GLY A 400 -3.06 40.59 -18.38
C GLY A 400 -2.84 41.46 -19.62
N GLN A 401 -2.24 40.92 -20.69
CA GLN A 401 -1.82 41.64 -21.90
C GLN A 401 -0.96 42.87 -21.60
N THR A 402 -0.11 42.77 -20.59
CA THR A 402 0.79 43.87 -20.17
C THR A 402 2.24 43.53 -20.49
N GLY A 403 3.04 44.55 -20.81
CA GLY A 403 4.43 44.35 -21.22
C GLY A 403 4.56 43.81 -22.64
N TRP A 404 5.79 43.39 -22.99
CA TRP A 404 6.10 42.92 -24.33
C TRP A 404 5.71 41.46 -24.52
N ASN A 405 4.74 41.18 -25.39
CA ASN A 405 4.26 39.84 -25.71
C ASN A 405 4.40 39.54 -27.21
N GLU A 406 4.53 38.25 -27.55
CA GLU A 406 4.55 37.79 -28.93
C GLU A 406 3.20 38.01 -29.63
N GLY A 407 2.12 37.67 -28.91
CA GLY A 407 0.73 37.92 -29.26
C GLY A 407 0.24 39.31 -28.83
N SER A 408 -0.94 39.38 -28.21
CA SER A 408 -1.50 40.64 -27.70
C SER A 408 -0.75 41.17 -26.47
N GLY A 409 -0.37 42.45 -26.50
CA GLY A 409 0.41 43.10 -25.43
C GLY A 409 0.68 44.58 -25.74
N SER A 410 1.43 45.24 -24.86
CA SER A 410 1.86 46.63 -25.07
C SER A 410 3.30 46.83 -24.57
N PRO A 411 4.31 46.78 -25.48
CA PRO A 411 4.21 46.56 -26.93
C PRO A 411 3.87 45.11 -27.32
N SER A 412 3.43 44.87 -28.56
CA SER A 412 3.15 43.53 -29.10
C SER A 412 3.99 43.21 -30.34
N GLY A 413 4.24 41.92 -30.59
CA GLY A 413 4.93 41.42 -31.78
C GLY A 413 6.44 41.65 -31.75
N SER A 414 7.07 41.94 -32.90
CA SER A 414 8.54 41.96 -33.01
C SER A 414 9.06 43.05 -33.95
N VAL A 415 10.38 43.30 -33.86
CA VAL A 415 11.13 44.08 -34.84
C VAL A 415 12.08 43.12 -35.55
N GLN A 416 11.83 42.89 -36.85
CA GLN A 416 12.62 41.97 -37.68
C GLN A 416 13.88 42.67 -38.22
N ASN A 417 14.79 43.04 -37.32
CA ASN A 417 16.11 43.57 -37.63
C ASN A 417 17.14 42.43 -37.80
N CYS A 418 17.94 42.49 -38.87
CA CYS A 418 19.13 41.64 -39.10
C CYS A 418 20.22 42.48 -39.78
N GLY A 419 21.48 42.04 -39.69
CA GLY A 419 22.62 42.64 -40.38
C GLY A 419 23.76 43.10 -39.47
N GLY A 420 23.80 42.65 -38.22
CA GLY A 420 24.92 42.84 -37.32
C GLY A 420 24.62 43.71 -36.08
N PRO A 421 25.63 43.93 -35.21
CA PRO A 421 25.45 44.41 -33.85
C PRO A 421 24.90 45.84 -33.72
N ASN A 422 24.96 46.64 -34.80
CA ASN A 422 24.51 48.04 -34.80
C ASN A 422 23.13 48.24 -35.46
N VAL A 423 22.46 47.17 -35.88
CA VAL A 423 21.17 47.27 -36.59
C VAL A 423 20.01 47.26 -35.59
N LEU A 424 19.36 48.40 -35.40
CA LEU A 424 18.25 48.58 -34.44
C LEU A 424 16.87 48.79 -35.09
N THR A 425 16.83 48.85 -36.42
CA THR A 425 15.61 49.09 -37.21
C THR A 425 15.33 47.89 -38.12
N GLY A 426 14.06 47.55 -38.30
CA GLY A 426 13.62 46.46 -39.17
C GLY A 426 12.12 46.55 -39.44
N THR A 427 11.55 45.55 -40.10
CA THR A 427 10.10 45.45 -40.27
C THR A 427 9.44 45.25 -38.91
N VAL A 428 8.51 46.14 -38.53
CA VAL A 428 7.74 45.99 -37.30
C VAL A 428 6.51 45.14 -37.56
N VAL A 429 6.39 44.04 -36.84
CA VAL A 429 5.26 43.11 -36.89
C VAL A 429 4.46 43.31 -35.61
N GLY A 430 3.18 43.67 -35.70
CA GLY A 430 2.36 43.99 -34.53
C GLY A 430 1.88 42.78 -33.74
N VAL A 431 1.78 41.61 -34.39
CA VAL A 431 1.47 40.31 -33.78
C VAL A 431 2.26 39.29 -34.60
N ASN A 432 3.09 38.48 -33.95
CA ASN A 432 3.87 37.48 -34.66
C ASN A 432 2.94 36.38 -35.23
N PRO A 433 3.28 35.78 -36.38
CA PRO A 433 2.56 34.60 -36.86
C PRO A 433 2.78 33.42 -35.90
N LEU A 434 1.77 32.58 -35.71
CA LEU A 434 1.88 31.28 -35.04
C LEU A 434 2.96 30.39 -35.71
N GLY A 435 3.62 29.52 -34.94
CA GLY A 435 4.53 28.52 -35.50
C GLY A 435 5.46 27.87 -34.47
N ASP A 436 6.22 26.89 -34.92
CA ASP A 436 7.26 26.21 -34.14
C ASP A 436 8.29 27.20 -33.55
N ARG A 437 8.38 27.21 -32.22
CA ARG A 437 9.27 28.07 -31.42
C ARG A 437 10.28 27.24 -30.66
N ARG A 438 11.54 27.67 -30.71
CA ARG A 438 12.60 27.21 -29.80
C ARG A 438 13.06 28.37 -28.95
N PHE A 439 13.50 28.08 -27.73
CA PHE A 439 14.11 29.11 -26.90
C PHE A 439 15.33 28.58 -26.15
N ILE A 440 16.16 29.53 -25.73
CA ILE A 440 17.25 29.28 -24.80
C ILE A 440 17.22 30.35 -23.73
N PHE A 441 17.35 29.92 -22.48
CA PHE A 441 17.30 30.80 -21.33
C PHE A 441 18.60 30.66 -20.53
N ASN A 442 19.38 31.73 -20.55
CA ASN A 442 20.82 31.70 -20.29
C ASN A 442 21.17 32.38 -18.98
N SER A 443 22.22 31.89 -18.36
CA SER A 443 22.91 32.50 -17.24
C SER A 443 24.40 32.58 -17.52
N GLY A 444 24.95 33.80 -17.59
CA GLY A 444 26.36 34.00 -17.91
C GLY A 444 26.74 35.44 -18.18
N GLY A 445 28.01 35.65 -18.56
CA GLY A 445 28.54 36.98 -18.82
C GLY A 445 29.93 36.97 -19.44
N ASP A 446 30.25 38.02 -20.20
CA ASP A 446 31.60 38.27 -20.72
C ASP A 446 32.64 38.46 -19.58
N ASP A 447 32.18 38.75 -18.37
CA ASP A 447 33.00 38.88 -17.17
C ASP A 447 32.83 37.71 -16.19
N PHE A 448 32.20 36.61 -16.64
CA PHE A 448 32.05 35.38 -15.86
C PHE A 448 33.16 34.39 -16.21
N THR A 449 33.98 34.06 -15.21
CA THR A 449 35.06 33.07 -15.32
C THR A 449 34.81 31.90 -14.38
N VAL A 450 34.92 30.68 -14.88
CA VAL A 450 34.89 29.45 -14.07
C VAL A 450 36.32 28.91 -13.98
N ASN A 451 36.96 29.01 -12.81
CA ASN A 451 38.35 28.59 -12.66
C ASN A 451 38.49 27.06 -12.67
N MET A 452 39.73 26.60 -12.77
CA MET A 452 40.05 25.18 -12.70
C MET A 452 39.56 24.58 -11.38
N ASN A 453 38.79 23.50 -11.46
CA ASN A 453 38.10 22.82 -10.37
C ASN A 453 37.03 23.66 -9.65
N ASP A 454 36.63 24.82 -10.19
CA ASP A 454 35.42 25.49 -9.70
C ASP A 454 34.19 24.65 -10.06
N THR A 455 33.21 24.67 -9.15
CA THR A 455 31.94 23.94 -9.25
C THR A 455 30.78 24.92 -9.27
N GLN A 456 29.88 24.73 -10.24
CA GLN A 456 28.57 25.40 -10.34
C GLN A 456 27.47 24.40 -10.00
N HIS A 457 26.48 24.84 -9.22
CA HIS A 457 25.27 24.07 -8.94
C HIS A 457 24.11 24.75 -9.63
N ILE A 458 23.40 24.02 -10.46
CA ILE A 458 22.27 24.55 -11.23
C ILE A 458 21.06 23.66 -10.91
N VAL A 459 20.04 24.24 -10.30
CA VAL A 459 18.80 23.54 -9.93
C VAL A 459 17.67 24.18 -10.70
N LEU A 460 16.91 23.34 -11.40
CA LEU A 460 15.80 23.71 -12.25
C LEU A 460 14.58 22.86 -11.89
N ALA A 461 13.38 23.39 -12.13
CA ALA A 461 12.20 22.57 -12.35
C ALA A 461 11.63 22.76 -13.74
N GLN A 462 11.07 21.69 -14.28
CA GLN A 462 10.22 21.69 -15.46
C GLN A 462 8.80 21.33 -15.04
N PHE A 463 7.83 22.08 -15.53
CA PHE A 463 6.43 21.95 -15.09
C PHE A 463 5.45 22.35 -16.19
N VAL A 464 4.22 21.89 -16.02
CA VAL A 464 3.12 22.08 -16.96
C VAL A 464 1.83 22.35 -16.20
N ALA A 465 1.00 23.26 -16.71
CA ALA A 465 -0.26 23.60 -16.08
C ALA A 465 -1.32 23.95 -17.11
N ARG A 466 -2.57 23.56 -16.87
CA ARG A 466 -3.72 23.91 -17.70
C ARG A 466 -4.67 24.85 -16.96
N GLY A 467 -5.00 25.95 -17.62
CA GLY A 467 -5.96 26.94 -17.14
C GLY A 467 -7.29 26.89 -17.89
N SER A 468 -8.10 27.94 -17.71
CA SER A 468 -9.36 28.12 -18.43
C SER A 468 -9.19 28.62 -19.86
N SER A 469 -7.97 29.00 -20.25
CA SER A 469 -7.57 29.39 -21.59
C SER A 469 -6.05 29.22 -21.76
N ASN A 470 -5.54 29.25 -23.00
CA ASN A 470 -4.11 29.27 -23.30
C ASN A 470 -3.34 30.37 -22.53
N LEU A 471 -3.93 31.56 -22.39
CA LEU A 471 -3.33 32.66 -21.63
C LEU A 471 -3.38 32.41 -20.12
N ASN A 472 -4.54 31.96 -19.60
CA ASN A 472 -4.67 31.63 -18.18
C ASN A 472 -3.75 30.47 -17.77
N SER A 473 -3.45 29.53 -18.69
CA SER A 473 -2.49 28.44 -18.45
C SER A 473 -1.12 28.97 -18.03
N VAL A 474 -0.66 30.11 -18.56
CA VAL A 474 0.58 30.76 -18.12
C VAL A 474 0.50 31.23 -16.67
N THR A 475 -0.63 31.81 -16.26
CA THR A 475 -0.87 32.19 -14.86
C THR A 475 -0.91 30.99 -13.92
N ARG A 476 -1.51 29.87 -14.37
CA ARG A 476 -1.48 28.61 -13.60
C ARG A 476 -0.08 28.03 -13.49
N LEU A 477 0.71 28.13 -14.56
CA LEU A 477 2.10 27.69 -14.60
C LEU A 477 2.94 28.43 -13.56
N LYS A 478 2.79 29.75 -13.46
CA LYS A 478 3.42 30.57 -12.38
C LYS A 478 2.96 30.17 -10.98
N GLY A 479 1.74 29.64 -10.85
CA GLY A 479 1.25 29.08 -9.59
C GLY A 479 1.96 27.77 -9.20
N VAL A 480 2.24 26.90 -10.16
CA VAL A 480 3.02 25.66 -9.96
C VAL A 480 4.47 25.99 -9.60
N ASP A 481 5.05 26.96 -10.29
CA ASP A 481 6.38 27.53 -9.98
C ASP A 481 6.49 27.97 -8.51
N ALA A 482 5.52 28.75 -8.02
CA ALA A 482 5.50 29.20 -6.63
C ALA A 482 5.42 28.06 -5.60
N VAL A 483 4.85 26.91 -5.96
CA VAL A 483 4.87 25.69 -5.12
C VAL A 483 6.24 25.03 -5.17
N ALA A 484 6.83 24.90 -6.36
CA ALA A 484 8.17 24.34 -6.53
C ALA A 484 9.24 25.18 -5.80
N GLN A 485 9.16 26.51 -5.84
CA GLN A 485 10.04 27.42 -5.10
C GLN A 485 9.97 27.17 -3.59
N LYS A 486 8.77 27.00 -3.01
CA LYS A 486 8.62 26.70 -1.57
C LYS A 486 9.27 25.38 -1.18
N ILE A 487 9.18 24.38 -2.04
CA ILE A 487 9.82 23.08 -1.82
C ILE A 487 11.33 23.20 -1.92
N PHE A 488 11.84 23.94 -2.90
CA PHE A 488 13.26 24.25 -3.00
C PHE A 488 13.78 24.99 -1.76
N ASP A 489 13.08 26.04 -1.31
CA ASP A 489 13.41 26.84 -0.12
C ASP A 489 13.38 25.99 1.17
N ALA A 490 12.50 25.00 1.22
CA ALA A 490 12.43 24.01 2.28
C ALA A 490 13.50 22.91 2.17
N ASN A 491 14.48 23.07 1.27
CA ASN A 491 15.50 22.08 0.93
C ASN A 491 14.86 20.70 0.65
N PHE A 492 13.83 20.69 -0.19
CA PHE A 492 13.13 19.49 -0.63
C PHE A 492 12.50 18.66 0.50
N SER A 493 12.24 19.28 1.66
CA SER A 493 11.45 18.67 2.72
C SER A 493 9.97 18.66 2.34
N VAL A 494 9.45 17.49 1.97
CA VAL A 494 8.02 17.27 1.67
C VAL A 494 7.27 16.71 2.87
N ILE A 495 5.95 16.88 2.89
CA ILE A 495 5.07 16.12 3.80
C ILE A 495 4.85 14.73 3.17
N PRO A 496 5.34 13.64 3.80
CA PRO A 496 5.15 12.30 3.26
C PRO A 496 3.69 11.87 3.46
N PRO A 497 3.12 11.02 2.59
CA PRO A 497 1.83 10.39 2.89
C PRO A 497 1.93 9.46 4.10
N PRO A 498 0.78 8.99 4.67
CA PRO A 498 0.80 7.94 5.67
C PRO A 498 1.63 6.75 5.21
N PRO A 499 2.39 6.05 6.07
CA PRO A 499 3.05 4.81 5.68
C PRO A 499 2.03 3.84 5.06
N PRO A 500 2.29 3.23 3.88
CA PRO A 500 1.32 2.34 3.26
C PRO A 500 0.97 1.14 4.17
N PRO A 501 -0.32 0.76 4.29
CA PRO A 501 -0.71 -0.41 5.06
C PRO A 501 -0.17 -1.69 4.40
N LYS A 502 0.48 -2.56 5.18
CA LYS A 502 1.00 -3.84 4.66
C LYS A 502 -0.15 -4.85 4.58
N VAL A 503 -0.61 -5.14 3.37
CA VAL A 503 -1.75 -6.04 3.12
C VAL A 503 -1.30 -7.49 2.94
N THR A 504 -2.06 -8.40 3.55
CA THR A 504 -1.98 -9.86 3.43
C THR A 504 -3.30 -10.36 2.84
N VAL A 505 -3.23 -11.41 2.01
CA VAL A 505 -4.38 -11.98 1.30
C VAL A 505 -4.61 -13.42 1.76
N SER A 506 -5.81 -13.70 2.24
CA SER A 506 -6.30 -15.04 2.58
C SER A 506 -7.37 -15.48 1.59
N ILE A 507 -7.34 -16.75 1.17
CA ILE A 507 -8.31 -17.32 0.24
C ILE A 507 -9.08 -18.45 0.93
N ASP A 508 -10.41 -18.32 1.00
CA ASP A 508 -11.31 -19.37 1.47
C ASP A 508 -12.07 -20.00 0.29
N GLN A 509 -12.47 -21.27 0.43
CA GLN A 509 -12.98 -22.10 -0.65
C GLN A 509 -14.46 -22.48 -0.50
N ASP A 510 -15.23 -22.27 -1.57
CA ASP A 510 -16.40 -23.11 -1.85
C ASP A 510 -16.06 -24.06 -3.01
N ASN A 511 -15.47 -25.20 -2.63
CA ASN A 511 -15.02 -26.23 -3.56
C ASN A 511 -16.14 -26.88 -4.37
N ALA A 512 -17.41 -26.73 -3.95
CA ALA A 512 -18.56 -27.32 -4.66
C ALA A 512 -18.97 -26.47 -5.86
N ARG A 513 -18.68 -25.15 -5.84
CA ARG A 513 -19.12 -24.19 -6.89
C ARG A 513 -17.97 -23.60 -7.70
N GLY A 514 -16.72 -23.83 -7.30
CA GLY A 514 -15.55 -23.25 -7.98
C GLY A 514 -15.34 -21.76 -7.68
N THR A 515 -16.04 -21.25 -6.67
CA THR A 515 -15.96 -19.88 -6.18
C THR A 515 -14.98 -19.78 -5.00
N ALA A 516 -14.46 -18.58 -4.77
CA ALA A 516 -13.53 -18.27 -3.71
C ALA A 516 -13.98 -17.02 -2.95
N ALA A 517 -13.58 -16.91 -1.69
CA ALA A 517 -13.66 -15.67 -0.93
C ALA A 517 -12.24 -15.13 -0.70
N VAL A 518 -12.03 -13.86 -1.01
CA VAL A 518 -10.75 -13.16 -0.84
C VAL A 518 -10.86 -12.31 0.41
N THR A 519 -10.09 -12.62 1.44
CA THR A 519 -9.98 -11.75 2.63
C THR A 519 -8.69 -10.95 2.55
N LEU A 520 -8.82 -9.63 2.49
CA LEU A 520 -7.70 -8.70 2.62
C LEU A 520 -7.57 -8.36 4.11
N SER A 521 -6.35 -8.38 4.66
CA SER A 521 -6.05 -7.95 6.03
C SER A 521 -4.79 -7.08 6.06
N TRP A 522 -4.71 -6.06 6.91
CA TRP A 522 -3.53 -5.17 6.93
C TRP A 522 -3.06 -4.73 8.32
N THR A 523 -1.82 -4.23 8.38
CA THR A 523 -1.17 -3.75 9.59
C THR A 523 -1.61 -2.34 9.98
N ASP A 524 -1.34 -1.93 11.23
CA ASP A 524 -1.63 -0.62 11.82
C ASP A 524 -0.57 0.45 11.55
N THR A 525 0.44 0.18 10.72
CA THR A 525 1.59 1.08 10.48
C THR A 525 1.18 2.51 10.11
N SER A 526 0.09 2.68 9.37
CA SER A 526 -0.41 3.99 8.95
C SER A 526 -0.97 4.83 10.10
N GLU A 527 -1.41 4.21 11.19
CA GLU A 527 -2.17 4.86 12.27
C GLU A 527 -1.30 5.71 13.20
N TYR A 528 0.02 5.54 13.12
CA TYR A 528 0.99 6.37 13.83
C TYR A 528 1.32 7.66 13.07
N TYR A 529 0.69 7.89 11.91
CA TYR A 529 0.95 9.05 11.08
C TYR A 529 0.49 10.33 11.76
N ASN A 530 1.46 11.19 12.08
CA ASN A 530 1.26 12.51 12.66
C ASN A 530 2.44 13.41 12.23
N PHE A 531 2.19 14.26 11.25
CA PHE A 531 3.22 15.12 10.65
C PHE A 531 2.78 16.58 10.73
N GLN A 532 3.66 17.43 11.28
CA GLN A 532 3.42 18.86 11.30
C GLN A 532 3.53 19.41 9.87
N ASP A 533 2.53 20.18 9.46
CA ASP A 533 2.58 20.91 8.19
C ASP A 533 3.45 22.16 8.38
N THR A 534 4.75 22.03 8.08
CA THR A 534 5.68 23.17 8.07
C THR A 534 5.87 23.77 6.67
N LEU A 535 5.15 23.25 5.67
CA LEU A 535 5.31 23.65 4.28
C LEU A 535 4.40 24.84 3.96
N PHE A 536 3.19 24.85 4.51
CA PHE A 536 2.20 25.91 4.30
C PHE A 536 1.83 26.68 5.55
N HIS A 537 2.31 26.22 6.71
CA HIS A 537 2.13 26.89 7.99
C HIS A 537 3.48 27.11 8.69
N THR A 538 3.53 28.10 9.58
CA THR A 538 4.76 28.38 10.34
C THR A 538 5.04 27.26 11.35
N LYS A 539 6.29 27.06 11.78
CA LYS A 539 6.61 26.05 12.82
C LYS A 539 5.84 26.25 14.14
N ASP A 540 5.37 27.48 14.39
CA ASP A 540 4.57 27.84 15.57
C ASP A 540 3.08 27.55 15.40
N ASP A 541 2.61 27.23 14.18
CA ASP A 541 1.24 26.81 13.93
C ASP A 541 1.03 25.34 14.33
N SER A 542 -0.05 25.09 15.07
CA SER A 542 -0.54 23.74 15.37
C SER A 542 -1.26 23.10 14.18
N ALA A 543 -0.69 23.18 12.97
CA ALA A 543 -1.20 22.55 11.77
C ALA A 543 -0.52 21.18 11.59
N TYR A 544 -1.32 20.12 11.55
CA TYR A 544 -0.86 18.74 11.43
C TYR A 544 -1.71 17.98 10.43
N PHE A 545 -1.06 17.12 9.66
CA PHE A 545 -1.69 15.97 9.04
C PHE A 545 -1.65 14.80 10.02
N ILE A 546 -2.83 14.31 10.39
CA ILE A 546 -3.01 13.19 11.31
C ILE A 546 -3.72 12.04 10.60
N PHE A 547 -3.39 10.79 10.93
CA PHE A 547 -4.10 9.63 10.39
C PHE A 547 -5.61 9.75 10.67
N GLU A 548 -6.42 9.39 9.67
CA GLU A 548 -7.88 9.48 9.76
C GLU A 548 -8.55 8.14 9.43
N GLY A 549 -8.20 7.49 8.33
CA GLY A 549 -8.83 6.23 7.98
C GLY A 549 -8.20 5.47 6.82
N TYR A 550 -8.89 4.39 6.42
CA TYR A 550 -8.55 3.56 5.28
C TYR A 550 -9.66 3.56 4.21
N GLU A 551 -9.27 3.53 2.94
CA GLU A 551 -10.15 3.36 1.79
C GLU A 551 -9.82 2.06 1.06
N VAL A 552 -10.83 1.24 0.75
CA VAL A 552 -10.67 -0.03 0.03
C VAL A 552 -11.37 0.04 -1.32
N TYR A 553 -10.64 -0.23 -2.40
CA TYR A 553 -11.18 -0.21 -3.77
C TYR A 553 -11.01 -1.54 -4.48
N GLU A 554 -11.95 -1.84 -5.39
CA GLU A 554 -11.70 -2.75 -6.51
C GLU A 554 -11.36 -1.93 -7.74
N VAL A 555 -10.43 -2.43 -8.55
CA VAL A 555 -10.02 -1.79 -9.79
C VAL A 555 -10.20 -2.76 -10.95
N ARG A 556 -10.65 -2.23 -12.09
CA ARG A 556 -10.82 -3.01 -13.31
C ARG A 556 -9.52 -3.76 -13.66
N LYS A 557 -9.62 -5.06 -13.95
CA LYS A 557 -8.48 -5.92 -14.31
C LYS A 557 -7.64 -5.31 -15.45
N SER A 558 -8.30 -4.75 -16.46
CA SER A 558 -7.74 -4.18 -17.67
C SER A 558 -7.29 -2.71 -17.57
N ILE A 559 -7.36 -2.08 -16.38
CA ILE A 559 -6.94 -0.68 -16.19
C ILE A 559 -5.49 -0.47 -16.64
N LYS A 560 -5.24 0.63 -17.35
CA LYS A 560 -3.90 1.06 -17.81
C LYS A 560 -3.39 2.30 -17.08
N VAL A 561 -4.31 3.19 -16.70
CA VAL A 561 -4.02 4.47 -16.04
C VAL A 561 -4.92 4.57 -14.82
N PHE A 562 -4.34 4.83 -13.65
CA PHE A 562 -5.11 5.08 -12.44
C PHE A 562 -5.64 6.51 -12.44
N PRO A 563 -6.84 6.75 -11.89
CA PRO A 563 -7.35 8.10 -11.74
C PRO A 563 -6.50 8.92 -10.76
N ASP A 564 -6.51 10.22 -10.92
CA ASP A 564 -5.91 11.19 -10.01
C ASP A 564 -7.02 11.78 -9.12
N PHE A 565 -6.99 11.45 -7.82
CA PHE A 565 -7.97 11.93 -6.85
C PHE A 565 -7.81 13.42 -6.48
N ASN A 566 -6.97 14.17 -7.17
CA ASN A 566 -6.94 15.64 -7.14
C ASN A 566 -7.52 16.26 -8.43
N LYS A 567 -7.89 15.43 -9.42
CA LYS A 567 -8.45 15.82 -10.72
C LYS A 567 -9.76 15.05 -10.97
N PRO A 568 -10.93 15.59 -10.58
CA PRO A 568 -12.21 14.88 -10.63
C PRO A 568 -12.52 14.25 -11.98
N GLU A 569 -12.13 14.93 -13.07
CA GLU A 569 -12.35 14.52 -14.45
C GLU A 569 -11.62 13.22 -14.83
N THR A 570 -10.60 12.83 -14.08
CA THR A 570 -9.85 11.59 -14.31
C THR A 570 -10.48 10.38 -13.63
N ILE A 571 -11.44 10.58 -12.73
CA ILE A 571 -12.13 9.50 -12.01
C ILE A 571 -13.17 8.89 -12.94
N THR A 572 -12.87 7.70 -13.44
CA THR A 572 -13.75 6.89 -14.29
C THR A 572 -14.41 5.76 -13.49
N ASP A 573 -15.35 5.06 -14.13
CA ASP A 573 -15.96 3.84 -13.58
C ASP A 573 -14.99 2.65 -13.45
N ASP A 574 -13.70 2.82 -13.78
CA ASP A 574 -12.66 1.78 -13.71
C ASP A 574 -12.11 1.54 -12.30
N ILE A 575 -12.51 2.37 -11.34
CA ILE A 575 -12.28 2.18 -9.91
C ILE A 575 -13.62 2.23 -9.17
N LYS A 576 -13.81 1.33 -8.19
CA LYS A 576 -15.01 1.33 -7.36
C LYS A 576 -14.64 1.19 -5.90
N LEU A 577 -15.17 2.12 -5.09
CA LEU A 577 -14.97 2.11 -3.65
C LEU A 577 -15.83 1.01 -3.01
N ILE A 578 -15.18 0.11 -2.29
CA ILE A 578 -15.81 -0.98 -1.55
C ILE A 578 -16.22 -0.51 -0.15
N ALA A 579 -15.27 0.10 0.58
CA ALA A 579 -15.46 0.48 1.98
C ALA A 579 -14.54 1.62 2.40
N ILE A 580 -14.99 2.40 3.39
CA ILE A 580 -14.14 3.33 4.15
C ILE A 580 -14.20 2.92 5.62
N PHE A 581 -13.02 2.78 6.22
CA PHE A 581 -12.83 2.46 7.64
C PHE A 581 -12.18 3.65 8.32
N ASP A 582 -13.00 4.45 8.97
CA ASP A 582 -12.63 5.76 9.49
C ASP A 582 -12.56 5.77 11.02
N LEU A 583 -11.77 6.68 11.59
CA LEU A 583 -11.78 6.96 13.01
C LEU A 583 -13.20 7.35 13.46
N VAL A 584 -13.49 7.07 14.72
CA VAL A 584 -14.80 7.33 15.32
C VAL A 584 -14.72 8.68 16.02
N ASP A 585 -14.88 9.75 15.26
CA ASP A 585 -14.75 11.12 15.76
C ASP A 585 -15.75 12.10 15.10
N SER A 586 -15.35 13.35 14.86
CA SER A 586 -16.16 14.40 14.24
C SER A 586 -15.87 14.63 12.76
N ILE A 587 -14.91 13.89 12.19
CA ILE A 587 -14.52 13.91 10.80
C ILE A 587 -15.30 12.79 10.08
N GLY A 588 -15.56 12.97 8.79
CA GLY A 588 -16.44 12.09 8.02
C GLY A 588 -16.26 12.38 6.54
N ASN A 589 -17.31 12.86 5.85
CA ASN A 589 -17.12 13.38 4.50
C ASN A 589 -16.13 14.56 4.54
N VAL A 590 -14.91 14.37 4.02
CA VAL A 590 -13.93 15.44 3.93
C VAL A 590 -14.17 16.20 2.63
N VAL A 591 -14.29 17.52 2.74
CA VAL A 591 -14.52 18.42 1.61
C VAL A 591 -13.32 19.35 1.49
N ASP A 592 -12.85 19.49 0.27
CA ASP A 592 -11.81 20.45 -0.08
C ASP A 592 -12.32 21.45 -1.11
N THR A 593 -11.61 22.56 -1.28
CA THR A 593 -11.99 23.61 -2.22
C THR A 593 -11.00 23.67 -3.37
N PHE A 594 -11.49 23.41 -4.58
CA PHE A 594 -10.71 23.48 -5.81
C PHE A 594 -11.18 24.65 -6.66
N SER A 595 -10.29 25.18 -7.49
CA SER A 595 -10.68 26.19 -8.48
C SER A 595 -11.62 25.58 -9.52
N THR A 596 -12.63 26.34 -9.93
CA THR A 596 -13.54 26.01 -11.03
C THR A 596 -13.32 26.91 -12.25
N GLY A 597 -12.16 27.57 -12.31
CA GLY A 597 -11.85 28.59 -13.30
C GLY A 597 -12.43 29.98 -12.97
N PRO A 598 -12.20 30.97 -13.84
CA PRO A 598 -12.63 32.34 -13.62
C PRO A 598 -14.16 32.49 -13.77
N GLY A 599 -14.75 33.21 -12.83
CA GLY A 599 -16.16 33.58 -12.88
C GLY A 599 -16.46 34.64 -13.95
N PRO A 600 -17.72 35.08 -14.06
CA PRO A 600 -18.14 36.10 -15.03
C PRO A 600 -17.37 37.43 -14.97
N ASN A 601 -16.65 37.66 -13.87
CA ASN A 601 -15.88 38.88 -13.60
C ASN A 601 -14.36 38.69 -13.79
N GLY A 602 -13.91 37.55 -14.33
CA GLY A 602 -12.48 37.24 -14.52
C GLY A 602 -11.73 36.85 -13.24
N GLN A 603 -12.41 36.82 -12.08
CA GLN A 603 -11.83 36.38 -10.81
C GLN A 603 -11.98 34.89 -10.65
N GLU A 604 -10.91 34.22 -10.22
CA GLU A 604 -10.87 32.79 -9.93
C GLU A 604 -12.00 32.38 -8.97
N GLN A 605 -12.88 31.49 -9.42
CA GLN A 605 -13.92 30.91 -8.59
C GLN A 605 -13.46 29.57 -8.03
N PHE A 606 -14.00 29.25 -6.86
CA PHE A 606 -13.63 28.08 -6.09
C PHE A 606 -14.91 27.39 -5.64
N ALA A 607 -14.97 26.06 -5.78
CA ALA A 607 -16.10 25.28 -5.33
C ALA A 607 -15.64 24.17 -4.37
N PRO A 608 -16.47 23.84 -3.36
CA PRO A 608 -16.23 22.71 -2.50
C PRO A 608 -16.53 21.38 -3.23
N PHE A 609 -15.64 20.41 -3.10
CA PHE A 609 -15.80 19.05 -3.60
C PHE A 609 -15.46 18.04 -2.50
N PRO A 610 -16.20 16.92 -2.39
CA PRO A 610 -15.82 15.85 -1.48
C PRO A 610 -14.50 15.22 -1.98
N VAL A 611 -13.56 15.02 -1.07
CA VAL A 611 -12.28 14.34 -1.33
C VAL A 611 -12.18 13.00 -0.59
N VAL A 612 -13.08 12.77 0.38
CA VAL A 612 -13.37 11.46 1.01
C VAL A 612 -14.89 11.33 1.19
N PRO A 613 -15.57 10.40 0.50
CA PRO A 613 -15.07 9.72 -0.69
C PRO A 613 -14.67 10.71 -1.81
N PRO A 614 -13.77 10.32 -2.72
CA PRO A 614 -13.33 11.21 -3.80
C PRO A 614 -14.45 11.56 -4.79
N TYR A 615 -14.77 12.86 -4.89
CA TYR A 615 -15.64 13.51 -5.87
C TYR A 615 -17.00 12.83 -6.12
N THR A 616 -17.15 12.14 -7.24
CA THR A 616 -18.40 11.54 -7.70
C THR A 616 -18.59 10.12 -7.22
N ILE A 617 -17.58 9.54 -6.56
CA ILE A 617 -17.65 8.17 -6.05
C ILE A 617 -18.72 8.11 -4.93
N PRO A 618 -19.74 7.23 -5.04
CA PRO A 618 -20.78 7.13 -4.04
C PRO A 618 -20.23 6.71 -2.67
N ASN A 619 -20.83 7.23 -1.60
CA ASN A 619 -20.54 6.77 -0.23
C ASN A 619 -20.82 5.26 -0.11
N PRO A 620 -19.89 4.47 0.46
CA PRO A 620 -20.12 3.06 0.66
C PRO A 620 -21.16 2.85 1.78
N PRO A 621 -21.88 1.70 1.77
CA PRO A 621 -22.87 1.39 2.79
C PRO A 621 -22.27 1.49 4.21
N GLY A 622 -22.92 2.26 5.08
CA GLY A 622 -22.50 2.42 6.48
C GLY A 622 -21.56 3.60 6.74
N PHE A 623 -21.02 4.26 5.71
CA PHE A 623 -20.23 5.50 5.90
C PHE A 623 -21.16 6.68 6.19
N PRO A 624 -21.03 7.35 7.36
CA PRO A 624 -22.00 8.35 7.79
C PRO A 624 -21.88 9.68 7.03
N ASN A 625 -23.02 10.23 6.60
CA ASN A 625 -23.11 11.57 6.02
C ASN A 625 -23.38 12.62 7.12
N CYS A 626 -22.38 12.87 7.96
CA CYS A 626 -22.50 13.83 9.05
C CYS A 626 -22.03 15.22 8.62
N ASN A 627 -22.91 16.21 8.74
CA ASN A 627 -22.56 17.62 8.60
C ASN A 627 -22.38 18.22 10.00
N TYR A 628 -21.15 18.61 10.34
CA TYR A 628 -20.73 19.15 11.65
C TYR A 628 -21.66 20.25 12.18
N LEU A 629 -22.28 21.03 11.30
CA LEU A 629 -23.10 22.19 11.69
C LEU A 629 -24.50 21.84 12.22
N ALA A 630 -24.99 20.61 12.03
CA ALA A 630 -26.40 20.27 12.30
C ALA A 630 -26.63 19.33 13.48
N ASN A 631 -25.67 18.45 13.84
CA ASN A 631 -25.84 17.50 14.95
C ASN A 631 -24.48 16.92 15.40
N PRO A 632 -24.01 17.17 16.64
CA PRO A 632 -22.76 16.59 17.15
C PRO A 632 -23.00 15.12 17.55
N LYS A 633 -23.20 14.26 16.55
CA LYS A 633 -23.12 12.80 16.72
C LYS A 633 -21.73 12.34 16.28
N VAL A 634 -21.21 11.36 17.00
CA VAL A 634 -20.02 10.58 16.67
C VAL A 634 -20.22 9.93 15.30
N CYS A 635 -19.31 10.17 14.37
CA CYS A 635 -19.35 9.67 13.00
C CYS A 635 -18.08 8.86 12.74
N GLY A 636 -18.25 7.70 12.10
CA GLY A 636 -17.18 6.75 11.79
C GLY A 636 -17.75 5.34 11.70
N THR A 637 -17.23 4.53 10.78
CA THR A 637 -17.51 3.09 10.70
C THR A 637 -16.72 2.29 11.75
N GLY A 638 -15.72 2.92 12.37
CA GLY A 638 -14.71 2.25 13.16
C GLY A 638 -13.58 1.72 12.28
N LEU A 639 -12.35 1.76 12.79
CA LEU A 639 -11.20 1.18 12.10
C LEU A 639 -11.34 -0.33 11.99
N ASN A 640 -11.51 -0.82 10.77
CA ASN A 640 -11.36 -2.21 10.42
C ASN A 640 -10.11 -2.38 9.54
N ARG A 641 -9.36 -3.47 9.77
CA ARG A 641 -8.15 -3.84 9.05
C ARG A 641 -8.32 -5.17 8.31
N HIS A 642 -9.55 -5.60 8.10
CA HIS A 642 -9.82 -6.73 7.22
C HIS A 642 -11.16 -6.58 6.52
N ILE A 643 -11.28 -7.20 5.35
CA ILE A 643 -12.51 -7.29 4.58
C ILE A 643 -12.53 -8.57 3.76
N THR A 644 -13.64 -9.32 3.83
CA THR A 644 -13.86 -10.52 3.01
C THR A 644 -14.75 -10.19 1.83
N LEU A 645 -14.23 -10.45 0.63
CA LEU A 645 -14.84 -10.20 -0.65
C LEU A 645 -15.22 -11.54 -1.27
N THR A 646 -16.49 -11.71 -1.63
CA THR A 646 -17.00 -12.90 -2.33
C THR A 646 -17.47 -12.60 -3.75
N LYS A 647 -17.57 -11.30 -4.07
CA LYS A 647 -18.07 -10.80 -5.33
C LYS A 647 -17.16 -9.72 -5.91
N THR A 648 -17.17 -9.63 -7.23
CA THR A 648 -16.56 -8.53 -7.99
C THR A 648 -17.59 -7.46 -8.31
N LEU A 649 -17.16 -6.20 -8.31
CA LEU A 649 -17.88 -5.03 -8.78
C LEU A 649 -17.69 -4.79 -10.29
N PHE A 650 -16.89 -5.63 -10.97
CA PHE A 650 -16.58 -5.56 -12.40
C PHE A 650 -16.97 -6.86 -13.14
N ASP A 651 -18.17 -7.38 -12.87
CA ASP A 651 -18.72 -8.59 -13.49
C ASP A 651 -18.61 -8.66 -15.02
N ALA A 652 -18.72 -7.52 -15.72
CA ALA A 652 -18.51 -7.42 -17.17
C ALA A 652 -17.13 -7.93 -17.64
N GLU A 653 -16.07 -7.79 -16.83
CA GLU A 653 -14.72 -8.32 -17.13
C GLU A 653 -14.65 -9.85 -16.97
N TYR A 654 -15.69 -10.46 -16.40
CA TYR A 654 -15.76 -11.89 -16.08
C TYR A 654 -16.99 -12.55 -16.71
N ALA A 655 -17.36 -12.12 -17.93
CA ALA A 655 -18.49 -12.63 -18.69
C ALA A 655 -19.85 -12.56 -17.93
N GLY A 656 -20.01 -11.54 -17.09
CA GLY A 656 -21.22 -11.32 -16.27
C GLY A 656 -21.25 -12.14 -14.98
N ASN A 657 -20.17 -12.83 -14.62
CA ASN A 657 -20.10 -13.55 -13.35
C ASN A 657 -19.73 -12.59 -12.21
N THR A 658 -20.64 -12.45 -11.24
CA THR A 658 -20.42 -11.62 -10.06
C THR A 658 -19.59 -12.32 -8.98
N ASP A 659 -19.50 -13.65 -8.99
CA ASP A 659 -18.77 -14.39 -7.96
C ASP A 659 -17.27 -14.38 -8.23
N ILE A 660 -16.48 -14.26 -7.16
CA ILE A 660 -15.04 -14.46 -7.25
C ILE A 660 -14.76 -15.95 -7.50
N THR A 661 -13.92 -16.26 -8.49
CA THR A 661 -13.69 -17.63 -8.96
C THR A 661 -12.21 -17.95 -9.09
N PHE A 662 -11.85 -19.22 -8.88
CA PHE A 662 -10.45 -19.65 -8.91
C PHE A 662 -9.80 -19.44 -10.29
N GLY A 663 -8.58 -18.91 -10.28
CA GLY A 663 -7.74 -18.68 -11.46
C GLY A 663 -8.06 -17.43 -12.26
N ASN A 664 -9.07 -16.65 -11.89
CA ASN A 664 -9.28 -15.29 -12.42
C ASN A 664 -8.44 -14.28 -11.63
N THR A 665 -8.00 -13.22 -12.31
CA THR A 665 -7.23 -12.13 -11.70
C THR A 665 -8.16 -11.03 -11.23
N TYR A 666 -8.04 -10.64 -9.96
CA TYR A 666 -8.72 -9.51 -9.34
C TYR A 666 -7.69 -8.50 -8.85
N LYS A 667 -8.02 -7.21 -8.87
CA LYS A 667 -7.13 -6.13 -8.39
C LYS A 667 -7.84 -5.30 -7.34
N TYR A 668 -7.18 -5.13 -6.20
CA TYR A 668 -7.68 -4.35 -5.08
C TYR A 668 -6.66 -3.29 -4.67
N ILE A 669 -7.12 -2.28 -3.94
CA ILE A 669 -6.28 -1.26 -3.34
C ILE A 669 -6.74 -1.05 -1.89
N VAL A 670 -5.79 -0.92 -0.96
CA VAL A 670 -6.04 -0.43 0.40
C VAL A 670 -5.15 0.80 0.60
N LEU A 671 -5.77 1.98 0.78
CA LEU A 671 -5.07 3.23 1.08
C LEU A 671 -5.29 3.62 2.52
N ALA A 672 -4.31 4.25 3.14
CA ALA A 672 -4.51 5.11 4.30
C ALA A 672 -4.54 6.58 3.86
N TYR A 673 -5.34 7.39 4.55
CA TYR A 673 -5.35 8.84 4.41
C TYR A 673 -5.20 9.54 5.78
N GLY A 674 -4.59 10.71 5.74
CA GLY A 674 -4.51 11.62 6.87
C GLY A 674 -5.22 12.93 6.57
N TYR A 675 -5.88 13.48 7.59
CA TYR A 675 -6.61 14.73 7.56
C TYR A 675 -5.74 15.90 8.04
N ASN A 676 -5.81 17.05 7.35
CA ASN A 676 -5.18 18.27 7.81
C ASN A 676 -6.09 18.99 8.81
N THR A 677 -5.60 19.17 10.03
CA THR A 677 -6.31 19.87 11.12
C THR A 677 -6.54 21.36 10.87
N LYS A 678 -5.79 21.97 9.95
CA LYS A 678 -5.95 23.35 9.48
C LYS A 678 -5.79 23.41 7.96
N PRO A 679 -6.76 22.88 7.21
CA PRO A 679 -6.60 22.71 5.78
C PRO A 679 -6.59 24.05 5.07
N ILE A 680 -5.61 24.26 4.20
CA ILE A 680 -5.68 25.27 3.13
C ILE A 680 -6.28 24.63 1.87
N ARG A 681 -6.70 25.46 0.91
CA ARG A 681 -7.38 24.98 -0.31
C ARG A 681 -6.53 23.95 -1.06
N GLY A 682 -7.11 22.80 -1.36
CA GLY A 682 -6.48 21.68 -2.09
C GLY A 682 -5.62 20.77 -1.22
N GLN A 683 -5.62 20.94 0.11
CA GLN A 683 -4.77 20.19 1.04
C GLN A 683 -5.51 19.71 2.29
N ALA A 684 -6.81 19.40 2.16
CA ALA A 684 -7.60 18.87 3.24
C ALA A 684 -7.15 17.46 3.68
N ILE A 685 -6.58 16.68 2.76
CA ILE A 685 -6.09 15.34 3.04
C ILE A 685 -4.79 15.02 2.29
N ILE A 686 -4.09 14.01 2.78
CA ILE A 686 -2.97 13.35 2.10
C ILE A 686 -3.18 11.84 2.18
N ARG A 687 -2.95 11.11 1.10
CA ARG A 687 -3.28 9.67 0.98
C ARG A 687 -2.17 8.90 0.28
N ASN A 688 -2.18 7.57 0.42
CA ASN A 688 -1.27 6.70 -0.32
C ASN A 688 -1.48 6.79 -1.84
N SER A 689 -0.42 6.50 -2.60
CA SER A 689 -0.49 6.37 -4.05
C SER A 689 -1.32 5.15 -4.44
N LEU A 690 -2.28 5.33 -5.36
CA LEU A 690 -3.10 4.26 -5.92
C LEU A 690 -2.24 3.19 -6.60
N SER A 691 -1.34 3.60 -7.49
CA SER A 691 -0.52 2.69 -8.30
C SER A 691 0.48 1.89 -7.47
N ALA A 692 1.00 2.47 -6.38
CA ALA A 692 1.91 1.79 -5.46
C ALA A 692 1.18 0.82 -4.50
N SER A 693 -0.14 0.95 -4.36
CA SER A 693 -0.95 0.19 -3.39
C SER A 693 -1.78 -0.94 -4.04
N VAL A 694 -1.50 -1.27 -5.30
CA VAL A 694 -2.22 -2.30 -6.05
C VAL A 694 -1.89 -3.70 -5.55
N ILE A 695 -2.91 -4.44 -5.14
CA ILE A 695 -2.84 -5.83 -4.73
C ILE A 695 -3.48 -6.66 -5.85
N THR A 696 -2.66 -7.48 -6.52
CA THR A 696 -3.15 -8.42 -7.54
C THR A 696 -3.38 -9.79 -6.92
N VAL A 697 -4.60 -10.29 -7.00
CA VAL A 697 -5.00 -11.57 -6.42
C VAL A 697 -5.44 -12.51 -7.54
N VAL A 698 -4.83 -13.69 -7.60
CA VAL A 698 -5.33 -14.81 -8.40
C VAL A 698 -5.70 -15.91 -7.41
N PRO A 699 -6.99 -16.07 -7.05
CA PRO A 699 -7.38 -17.10 -6.09
C PRO A 699 -6.97 -18.47 -6.61
N GLU A 700 -6.12 -19.16 -5.87
CA GLU A 700 -5.72 -20.54 -6.13
C GLU A 700 -6.31 -21.46 -5.07
N ALA A 701 -6.58 -22.72 -5.46
CA ALA A 701 -6.90 -23.73 -4.46
C ALA A 701 -5.62 -24.09 -3.66
N PRO A 702 -5.72 -24.51 -2.40
CA PRO A 702 -4.59 -25.03 -1.65
C PRO A 702 -3.94 -26.23 -2.33
N LEU A 703 -2.67 -26.46 -2.01
CA LEU A 703 -1.92 -27.65 -2.43
C LEU A 703 -2.64 -28.93 -1.96
N ALA A 704 -2.57 -29.99 -2.75
CA ALA A 704 -2.95 -31.32 -2.29
C ALA A 704 -2.14 -31.68 -1.02
N GLY A 705 -2.81 -32.22 0.00
CA GLY A 705 -2.23 -32.47 1.32
C GLY A 705 -2.29 -31.28 2.27
N THR A 706 -3.10 -30.27 1.96
CA THR A 706 -3.35 -29.14 2.86
C THR A 706 -4.52 -29.45 3.80
N LYS A 707 -4.32 -29.20 5.10
CA LYS A 707 -5.35 -29.33 6.13
C LYS A 707 -5.37 -28.08 7.00
N PHE A 708 -6.44 -27.31 6.86
CA PHE A 708 -6.76 -26.24 7.80
C PHE A 708 -7.46 -26.82 9.03
N TYR A 709 -7.06 -26.36 10.22
CA TYR A 709 -7.71 -26.73 11.48
C TYR A 709 -8.81 -25.74 11.88
N TYR A 710 -8.81 -24.57 11.25
CA TYR A 710 -9.78 -23.49 11.44
C TYR A 710 -10.08 -22.87 10.08
N GLY A 711 -11.34 -22.49 9.87
CA GLY A 711 -11.80 -21.66 8.76
C GLY A 711 -11.81 -20.18 9.12
N ASN A 712 -11.72 -19.30 8.12
CA ASN A 712 -12.01 -17.88 8.34
C ASN A 712 -13.46 -17.70 8.84
N GLY A 713 -13.64 -16.89 9.87
CA GLY A 713 -14.90 -16.71 10.61
C GLY A 713 -15.10 -17.68 11.78
N ASP A 714 -14.27 -18.71 11.93
CA ASP A 714 -14.34 -19.61 13.09
C ASP A 714 -14.03 -18.86 14.37
N THR A 715 -14.82 -19.10 15.42
CA THR A 715 -14.47 -18.63 16.76
C THR A 715 -13.65 -19.68 17.48
N LEU A 716 -12.59 -19.26 18.15
CA LEU A 716 -11.77 -20.15 18.97
C LEU A 716 -12.33 -20.27 20.38
N PHE A 717 -12.24 -21.48 20.93
CA PHE A 717 -12.57 -21.71 22.33
C PHE A 717 -11.52 -21.09 23.24
N THR A 718 -11.96 -20.55 24.37
CA THR A 718 -11.06 -20.14 25.45
C THR A 718 -11.09 -21.16 26.58
N ASN A 719 -10.09 -21.14 27.46
CA ASN A 719 -10.06 -21.99 28.64
C ASN A 719 -11.21 -21.73 29.64
N ARG A 720 -12.00 -20.66 29.49
CA ARG A 720 -13.13 -20.29 30.35
C ARG A 720 -14.42 -20.09 29.55
N HIS A 721 -15.56 -20.31 30.21
CA HIS A 721 -16.88 -19.97 29.67
C HIS A 721 -17.21 -18.52 30.05
N ASP A 722 -17.19 -17.59 29.10
CA ASP A 722 -17.43 -16.14 29.36
C ASP A 722 -18.21 -15.44 28.24
N LEU A 723 -18.65 -14.21 28.55
CA LEU A 723 -19.43 -13.29 27.75
C LEU A 723 -18.65 -12.14 27.09
N GLY A 724 -17.35 -11.99 27.38
CA GLY A 724 -16.58 -10.82 26.94
C GLY A 724 -15.48 -11.10 25.92
N VAL A 725 -15.11 -12.35 25.68
CA VAL A 725 -13.96 -12.71 24.83
C VAL A 725 -14.40 -13.60 23.67
N MET A 726 -14.14 -13.15 22.44
CA MET A 726 -14.50 -13.86 21.20
C MET A 726 -13.33 -13.78 20.21
N PRO A 727 -12.37 -14.71 20.27
CA PRO A 727 -11.31 -14.78 19.27
C PRO A 727 -11.87 -15.35 17.98
N ILE A 728 -11.59 -14.71 16.84
CA ILE A 728 -12.11 -15.09 15.52
C ILE A 728 -10.94 -15.28 14.56
N VAL A 729 -10.91 -16.38 13.81
CA VAL A 729 -9.92 -16.58 12.76
C VAL A 729 -10.30 -15.72 11.56
N VAL A 730 -9.39 -14.85 11.12
CA VAL A 730 -9.58 -13.94 9.97
C VAL A 730 -8.61 -14.23 8.83
N ALA A 731 -7.52 -14.96 9.10
CA ALA A 731 -6.58 -15.45 8.09
C ALA A 731 -6.03 -16.82 8.51
N GLN A 732 -6.72 -17.89 8.10
CA GLN A 732 -6.45 -19.28 8.48
C GLN A 732 -5.02 -19.76 8.15
N GLU A 733 -4.41 -19.27 7.06
CA GLU A 733 -3.05 -19.63 6.66
C GLU A 733 -1.96 -19.03 7.56
N ASN A 734 -2.29 -17.98 8.33
CA ASN A 734 -1.37 -17.31 9.22
C ASN A 734 -1.43 -17.82 10.67
N VAL A 735 -2.39 -18.70 10.98
CA VAL A 735 -2.51 -19.28 12.32
C VAL A 735 -1.27 -20.12 12.62
N ILE A 736 -0.65 -19.88 13.76
CA ILE A 736 0.54 -20.60 14.22
C ILE A 736 0.24 -21.53 15.41
N ASN A 737 1.17 -22.43 15.71
CA ASN A 737 1.16 -23.22 16.95
C ASN A 737 1.55 -22.32 18.14
N ALA A 738 0.57 -21.77 18.83
CA ALA A 738 0.78 -20.85 19.94
C ALA A 738 -0.31 -20.94 20.99
N LYS A 739 0.02 -20.43 22.18
CA LYS A 739 -0.93 -20.15 23.25
C LYS A 739 -1.00 -18.66 23.47
N TYR A 740 -2.21 -18.10 23.38
CA TYR A 740 -2.44 -16.68 23.65
C TYR A 740 -3.06 -16.52 25.01
N ARG A 741 -2.74 -15.42 25.69
CA ARG A 741 -3.33 -15.04 26.96
C ARG A 741 -3.82 -13.60 26.91
N ILE A 742 -5.10 -13.42 27.18
CA ILE A 742 -5.74 -12.11 27.39
C ILE A 742 -5.69 -11.86 28.89
N HIS A 743 -4.94 -10.86 29.34
CA HIS A 743 -4.76 -10.54 30.75
C HIS A 743 -5.39 -9.18 31.08
N PHE A 744 -6.33 -9.14 32.03
CA PHE A 744 -7.04 -7.90 32.37
C PHE A 744 -6.31 -7.12 33.49
N ASN A 745 -6.01 -5.83 33.24
CA ASN A 745 -5.07 -5.06 34.07
C ASN A 745 -5.71 -4.47 35.34
N SER A 746 -6.81 -3.70 35.25
CA SER A 746 -7.50 -3.10 36.41
C SER A 746 -8.86 -2.48 36.07
N PHE A 747 -9.76 -2.31 37.07
CA PHE A 747 -10.94 -1.45 36.96
C PHE A 747 -10.50 0.02 37.09
N LEU A 748 -10.94 0.90 36.19
CA LEU A 748 -10.69 2.34 36.33
C LEU A 748 -11.72 3.02 37.25
N THR A 749 -13.01 2.62 37.25
CA THR A 749 -14.05 2.99 38.25
C THR A 749 -15.23 1.98 38.20
N GLN A 750 -16.29 2.18 39.02
CA GLN A 750 -17.53 1.38 39.03
C GLN A 750 -18.26 1.29 37.67
N ASN A 751 -17.96 2.18 36.71
CA ASN A 751 -18.65 2.30 35.42
C ASN A 751 -17.70 2.46 34.19
N THR A 752 -16.39 2.22 34.32
CA THR A 752 -15.43 2.41 33.21
C THR A 752 -14.86 1.08 32.69
N ILE A 753 -14.83 0.99 31.35
CA ILE A 753 -14.36 -0.10 30.49
C ILE A 753 -12.97 -0.62 30.91
N ALA A 754 -12.82 -1.96 31.02
CA ALA A 754 -11.56 -2.62 31.38
C ALA A 754 -10.55 -2.55 30.23
N SER A 755 -9.25 -2.45 30.55
CA SER A 755 -8.16 -2.68 29.59
C SER A 755 -7.55 -4.07 29.76
N TYR A 756 -6.92 -4.57 28.71
CA TYR A 756 -6.25 -5.86 28.72
C TYR A 756 -4.94 -5.86 27.91
N ASP A 757 -4.07 -6.78 28.27
CA ASP A 757 -2.85 -7.10 27.54
C ASP A 757 -3.06 -8.41 26.76
N LEU A 758 -2.43 -8.52 25.59
CA LEU A 758 -2.30 -9.76 24.84
C LEU A 758 -0.88 -10.29 25.01
N LEU A 759 -0.77 -11.49 25.53
CA LEU A 759 0.48 -12.22 25.67
C LEU A 759 0.46 -13.44 24.76
N LYS A 760 1.63 -13.85 24.29
CA LYS A 760 1.82 -15.03 23.43
C LYS A 760 2.93 -15.92 23.98
N SER A 761 2.70 -17.23 23.95
CA SER A 761 3.70 -18.29 24.14
C SER A 761 3.73 -19.13 22.87
N VAL A 762 4.93 -19.44 22.38
CA VAL A 762 5.15 -20.26 21.18
C VAL A 762 5.89 -21.52 21.59
N ASN A 763 5.46 -22.69 21.10
CA ASN A 763 6.09 -23.99 21.37
C ASN A 763 6.27 -24.32 22.88
N GLY A 764 5.36 -23.83 23.72
CA GLY A 764 5.39 -24.09 25.17
C GLY A 764 6.43 -23.27 25.96
N GLY A 765 6.99 -22.21 25.36
CA GLY A 765 7.85 -21.25 26.07
C GLY A 765 7.09 -20.30 27.00
N ASP A 766 7.79 -19.33 27.59
CA ASP A 766 7.18 -18.33 28.45
C ASP A 766 6.24 -17.37 27.69
N PHE A 767 5.27 -16.79 28.40
CA PHE A 767 4.40 -15.76 27.84
C PHE A 767 5.14 -14.42 27.72
N VAL A 768 5.11 -13.84 26.52
CA VAL A 768 5.63 -12.50 26.23
C VAL A 768 4.46 -11.57 25.87
N THR A 769 4.43 -10.37 26.45
CA THR A 769 3.44 -9.34 26.11
C THR A 769 3.68 -8.82 24.70
N ILE A 770 2.69 -8.98 23.82
CA ILE A 770 2.72 -8.56 22.40
C ILE A 770 1.95 -7.25 22.20
N ARG A 771 0.91 -7.03 23.01
CA ARG A 771 0.13 -5.78 23.07
C ARG A 771 -0.24 -5.48 24.51
N SER A 772 -0.27 -4.21 24.88
CA SER A 772 -0.60 -3.76 26.23
C SER A 772 -1.67 -2.68 26.24
N ASN A 773 -2.46 -2.61 27.30
CA ASN A 773 -3.46 -1.56 27.54
C ASN A 773 -4.51 -1.41 26.42
N LEU A 774 -4.86 -2.52 25.76
CA LEU A 774 -5.95 -2.53 24.77
C LEU A 774 -7.27 -2.25 25.48
N ALA A 775 -8.06 -1.31 24.96
CA ALA A 775 -9.39 -1.01 25.50
C ALA A 775 -10.38 -2.14 25.15
N THR A 776 -11.34 -2.43 26.02
CA THR A 776 -12.49 -3.30 25.63
C THR A 776 -13.55 -2.51 24.85
N THR A 777 -14.31 -3.15 23.97
CA THR A 777 -15.38 -2.47 23.20
C THR A 777 -16.66 -2.35 24.05
N PRO A 778 -17.47 -1.29 23.91
CA PRO A 778 -18.68 -1.14 24.74
C PRO A 778 -19.83 -2.05 24.30
N ASN A 779 -20.29 -2.96 25.17
CA ASN A 779 -21.59 -3.66 25.17
C ASN A 779 -22.07 -4.40 23.89
N SER A 780 -21.33 -4.41 22.77
CA SER A 780 -21.71 -5.17 21.57
C SER A 780 -20.52 -5.68 20.78
N PHE A 781 -20.69 -6.85 20.15
CA PHE A 781 -19.77 -7.38 19.15
C PHE A 781 -20.07 -6.84 17.74
N THR A 782 -20.68 -5.66 17.60
CA THR A 782 -21.08 -5.13 16.28
C THR A 782 -19.99 -4.33 15.58
N VAL A 783 -18.92 -3.98 16.29
CA VAL A 783 -17.78 -3.25 15.74
C VAL A 783 -16.53 -4.10 15.95
N ASP A 784 -15.81 -4.39 14.86
CA ASP A 784 -14.53 -5.09 14.90
C ASP A 784 -13.42 -4.07 15.13
N ASP A 785 -12.71 -4.20 16.25
CA ASP A 785 -11.46 -3.47 16.48
C ASP A 785 -10.29 -4.38 16.09
N SER A 786 -9.88 -4.20 14.85
CA SER A 786 -8.85 -5.00 14.20
C SER A 786 -7.42 -4.73 14.68
N SER A 787 -7.20 -3.78 15.61
CA SER A 787 -5.88 -3.57 16.26
C SER A 787 -5.46 -4.79 17.08
N ARG A 788 -6.42 -5.69 17.27
CA ARG A 788 -6.39 -6.92 18.04
C ARG A 788 -6.21 -8.14 17.14
N VAL A 789 -5.85 -7.97 15.87
CA VAL A 789 -5.48 -9.10 15.01
C VAL A 789 -4.02 -9.46 15.24
N LEU A 790 -3.78 -10.72 15.62
CA LEU A 790 -2.45 -11.29 15.78
C LEU A 790 -2.46 -12.70 15.20
N ASP A 791 -1.47 -13.02 14.35
CA ASP A 791 -1.27 -14.36 13.77
C ASP A 791 -2.55 -14.95 13.13
N GLY A 792 -3.29 -14.11 12.40
CA GLY A 792 -4.54 -14.49 11.74
C GLY A 792 -5.77 -14.60 12.64
N ILE A 793 -5.69 -14.13 13.89
CA ILE A 793 -6.76 -14.21 14.90
C ILE A 793 -7.12 -12.80 15.40
N LEU A 794 -8.37 -12.41 15.24
CA LEU A 794 -8.98 -11.23 15.86
C LEU A 794 -9.38 -11.52 17.31
N PHE A 795 -8.69 -10.92 18.28
CA PHE A 795 -9.01 -11.03 19.71
C PHE A 795 -10.08 -10.02 20.11
N LYS A 796 -11.35 -10.33 19.81
CA LYS A 796 -12.47 -9.42 20.12
C LYS A 796 -12.82 -9.48 21.61
N VAL A 797 -12.72 -8.34 22.30
CA VAL A 797 -12.97 -8.24 23.74
C VAL A 797 -13.95 -7.11 24.06
N VAL A 798 -15.11 -7.45 24.61
CA VAL A 798 -16.20 -6.52 24.98
C VAL A 798 -16.19 -6.28 26.49
N GLY A 799 -16.45 -5.03 26.89
CA GLY A 799 -16.60 -4.64 28.28
C GLY A 799 -17.85 -5.27 28.89
N ILE A 800 -17.67 -6.03 29.98
CA ILE A 800 -18.76 -6.76 30.65
C ILE A 800 -19.44 -5.86 31.70
N ARG A 801 -20.78 -5.85 31.72
CA ARG A 801 -21.56 -5.03 32.67
C ARG A 801 -21.31 -5.45 34.13
N PRO A 802 -21.20 -4.50 35.08
CA PRO A 802 -21.11 -4.84 36.50
C PRO A 802 -22.43 -5.43 37.02
N ILE A 803 -22.42 -6.74 37.31
CA ILE A 803 -23.14 -7.42 38.41
C ILE A 803 -24.69 -7.54 38.32
N LEU A 804 -25.41 -6.72 37.56
CA LEU A 804 -26.88 -6.80 37.47
C LEU A 804 -27.34 -7.50 36.18
N GLY A 805 -27.38 -8.85 36.20
CA GLY A 805 -28.09 -9.67 35.20
C GLY A 805 -27.35 -10.88 34.62
N ASN A 806 -26.03 -10.99 34.82
CA ASN A 806 -25.17 -12.03 34.24
C ASN A 806 -24.41 -12.81 35.33
N VAL A 807 -25.14 -13.43 36.25
CA VAL A 807 -24.57 -14.19 37.37
C VAL A 807 -25.25 -15.55 37.48
N GLY A 808 -24.54 -16.60 37.91
CA GLY A 808 -25.07 -17.96 37.96
C GLY A 808 -24.50 -18.92 36.93
N VAL A 809 -25.37 -19.69 36.27
CA VAL A 809 -25.00 -20.68 35.25
C VAL A 809 -25.17 -20.11 33.85
N VAL A 810 -24.22 -20.42 32.97
CA VAL A 810 -24.31 -20.09 31.54
C VAL A 810 -25.61 -20.66 30.94
N LYS A 811 -26.35 -19.83 30.18
CA LYS A 811 -27.61 -20.27 29.55
C LYS A 811 -27.37 -21.19 28.36
N ASP A 812 -28.40 -21.93 27.98
CA ASP A 812 -28.31 -22.80 26.81
C ASP A 812 -28.09 -22.02 25.50
N PRO A 813 -27.20 -22.51 24.61
CA PRO A 813 -27.05 -21.97 23.27
C PRO A 813 -28.39 -21.94 22.51
N GLY A 814 -28.78 -20.78 21.96
CA GLY A 814 -29.91 -20.65 21.03
C GLY A 814 -31.27 -20.18 21.58
N THR A 815 -31.37 -19.78 22.86
CA THR A 815 -32.66 -19.39 23.48
C THR A 815 -32.99 -17.89 23.48
N LYS A 816 -32.15 -17.01 22.90
CA LYS A 816 -32.42 -15.55 22.73
C LYS A 816 -31.83 -14.96 21.44
N ALA A 817 -32.37 -13.79 21.04
CA ALA A 817 -31.96 -13.00 19.87
C ALA A 817 -30.48 -12.54 19.91
N VAL A 818 -30.01 -12.11 18.73
CA VAL A 818 -28.62 -11.93 18.23
C VAL A 818 -27.69 -11.04 19.08
N ASP A 819 -28.15 -10.42 20.17
CA ASP A 819 -27.32 -9.61 21.08
C ASP A 819 -26.87 -10.37 22.34
N SER A 820 -27.06 -11.68 22.38
CA SER A 820 -26.67 -12.49 23.52
C SER A 820 -25.17 -12.78 23.48
N ILE A 821 -24.40 -12.03 24.27
CA ILE A 821 -23.00 -12.22 24.63
C ILE A 821 -22.70 -13.61 25.23
N GLN A 822 -23.47 -14.67 24.99
CA GLN A 822 -23.36 -15.97 25.66
C GLN A 822 -22.39 -16.92 24.96
N THR A 823 -21.59 -17.64 25.76
CA THR A 823 -20.69 -18.69 25.26
C THR A 823 -21.44 -19.70 24.38
N ARG A 824 -20.73 -20.25 23.38
CA ARG A 824 -21.23 -21.31 22.50
C ARG A 824 -21.37 -22.67 23.19
N GLN A 825 -20.96 -22.77 24.45
CA GLN A 825 -21.01 -23.99 25.26
C GLN A 825 -22.12 -23.90 26.30
N TYR A 826 -22.71 -25.05 26.63
CA TYR A 826 -23.64 -25.15 27.74
C TYR A 826 -22.93 -24.84 29.06
N GLY A 827 -23.66 -24.30 30.04
CA GLY A 827 -23.18 -24.17 31.42
C GLY A 827 -23.03 -25.48 32.17
N TRP A 828 -23.11 -26.61 31.47
CA TRP A 828 -22.98 -27.95 32.01
C TRP A 828 -22.39 -28.89 30.97
N GLU A 829 -21.77 -29.98 31.42
CA GLU A 829 -21.23 -31.03 30.57
C GLU A 829 -21.41 -32.39 31.24
N TYR A 830 -21.85 -33.41 30.48
CA TYR A 830 -21.99 -34.77 30.99
C TYR A 830 -20.90 -35.67 30.38
N LYS A 831 -20.10 -36.34 31.20
CA LYS A 831 -19.04 -37.27 30.79
C LYS A 831 -19.34 -38.68 31.31
N GLY A 832 -19.05 -39.69 30.51
CA GLY A 832 -19.25 -41.11 30.88
C GLY A 832 -20.11 -41.85 29.86
N GLY A 833 -20.97 -42.75 30.36
CA GLY A 833 -21.92 -43.52 29.58
C GLY A 833 -22.98 -42.68 28.85
N PRO A 834 -23.90 -43.32 28.11
CA PRO A 834 -24.98 -42.61 27.42
C PRO A 834 -25.87 -41.85 28.41
N ARG A 835 -25.95 -40.53 28.25
CA ARG A 835 -26.74 -39.62 29.10
C ARG A 835 -28.23 -39.96 29.02
N ASN A 836 -28.86 -40.25 30.16
CA ASN A 836 -30.31 -40.45 30.30
C ASN A 836 -31.01 -39.38 31.18
N LEU A 837 -30.35 -38.24 31.40
CA LEU A 837 -30.86 -37.11 32.18
C LEU A 837 -31.00 -35.84 31.32
N GLU A 838 -32.08 -35.11 31.52
CA GLU A 838 -32.31 -33.76 30.98
C GLU A 838 -33.07 -32.88 31.98
N GLY A 839 -33.26 -31.60 31.65
CA GLY A 839 -33.98 -30.66 32.52
C GLY A 839 -35.46 -31.02 32.67
N SER A 840 -35.95 -31.01 33.92
CA SER A 840 -37.39 -31.08 34.19
C SER A 840 -38.10 -29.77 33.83
N HIS A 841 -39.36 -29.83 33.41
CA HIS A 841 -40.22 -28.66 33.20
C HIS A 841 -40.79 -28.09 34.49
N TYR A 842 -40.33 -28.59 35.65
CA TYR A 842 -40.70 -28.05 36.94
C TYR A 842 -40.14 -26.63 37.11
N LEU A 843 -41.03 -25.66 37.33
CA LEU A 843 -40.70 -24.23 37.51
C LEU A 843 -41.30 -23.71 38.82
N GLN A 844 -40.47 -23.61 39.86
CA GLN A 844 -40.90 -23.06 41.14
C GLN A 844 -41.17 -21.54 41.03
N GLY A 845 -42.45 -21.16 41.00
CA GLY A 845 -42.90 -19.77 40.89
C GLY A 845 -43.38 -19.33 39.49
N GLY A 846 -43.50 -20.27 38.54
CA GLY A 846 -44.10 -20.05 37.22
C GLY A 846 -43.16 -19.50 36.15
N ALA A 847 -43.71 -19.29 34.94
CA ALA A 847 -42.94 -18.93 33.73
C ALA A 847 -42.15 -17.60 33.80
N SER A 848 -42.43 -16.75 34.79
CA SER A 848 -41.69 -15.49 35.04
C SER A 848 -40.33 -15.69 35.72
N ARG A 849 -39.99 -16.94 36.07
CA ARG A 849 -38.81 -17.31 36.86
C ARG A 849 -38.06 -18.48 36.20
N PRO A 850 -37.51 -18.29 34.99
CA PRO A 850 -36.95 -19.39 34.22
C PRO A 850 -35.64 -19.91 34.83
N TRP A 851 -35.36 -21.19 34.53
CA TRP A 851 -34.01 -21.73 34.68
C TRP A 851 -33.04 -21.01 33.74
N GLN A 852 -31.79 -20.84 34.19
CA GLN A 852 -30.71 -20.29 33.39
C GLN A 852 -30.33 -21.25 32.28
N SER A 853 -30.07 -22.52 32.60
CA SER A 853 -30.06 -23.62 31.63
C SER A 853 -31.40 -24.34 31.71
N ILE A 854 -32.18 -24.27 30.64
CA ILE A 854 -33.46 -24.97 30.46
C ILE A 854 -33.20 -26.44 30.12
N SER A 855 -32.21 -26.72 29.27
CA SER A 855 -31.83 -28.06 28.81
C SER A 855 -31.44 -29.01 29.95
N MET A 856 -31.00 -28.47 31.08
CA MET A 856 -30.66 -29.22 32.28
C MET A 856 -31.36 -28.71 33.55
N SER A 857 -32.27 -27.73 33.43
CA SER A 857 -32.99 -27.09 34.55
C SER A 857 -32.07 -26.78 35.73
N LEU A 858 -31.06 -25.95 35.43
CA LEU A 858 -29.93 -25.64 36.31
C LEU A 858 -29.79 -24.12 36.46
N SER A 859 -29.59 -23.63 37.69
CA SER A 859 -29.48 -22.19 37.98
C SER A 859 -28.75 -21.89 39.30
N TYR A 860 -28.14 -20.72 39.39
CA TYR A 860 -27.86 -20.09 40.68
C TYR A 860 -29.10 -19.31 41.13
N PRO A 861 -29.53 -19.41 42.39
CA PRO A 861 -30.68 -18.67 42.87
C PRO A 861 -30.33 -17.17 43.04
N SER A 862 -30.90 -16.32 42.18
CA SER A 862 -30.67 -14.86 42.20
C SER A 862 -31.97 -14.06 42.05
N SER A 863 -31.90 -12.73 42.20
CA SER A 863 -33.01 -11.84 41.83
C SER A 863 -33.20 -11.90 40.30
N GLY A 864 -34.23 -12.61 39.84
CA GLY A 864 -34.59 -12.78 38.43
C GLY A 864 -34.49 -14.22 37.90
N THR A 865 -34.00 -15.16 38.70
CA THR A 865 -33.91 -16.59 38.33
C THR A 865 -34.40 -17.46 39.47
N TYR A 866 -34.96 -18.63 39.14
CA TYR A 866 -35.54 -19.53 40.13
C TYR A 866 -36.49 -18.79 41.11
N THR A 867 -36.50 -19.11 42.41
CA THR A 867 -37.42 -18.55 43.41
C THR A 867 -37.36 -17.02 43.61
N ASN A 868 -36.41 -16.30 42.99
CA ASN A 868 -36.21 -14.84 43.08
C ASN A 868 -35.71 -14.34 44.46
N ILE A 869 -35.13 -15.22 45.29
CA ILE A 869 -34.83 -14.93 46.71
C ILE A 869 -33.31 -14.85 46.99
N GLY A 870 -32.44 -15.12 46.00
CA GLY A 870 -30.99 -14.96 46.14
C GLY A 870 -30.30 -16.10 46.89
N SER A 871 -29.00 -15.93 47.17
CA SER A 871 -28.14 -16.81 47.98
C SER A 871 -27.27 -15.98 48.93
N ALA A 872 -26.85 -16.55 50.06
CA ALA A 872 -25.75 -15.99 50.86
C ALA A 872 -24.40 -16.18 50.14
N TYR A 873 -24.29 -17.22 49.31
CA TYR A 873 -23.14 -17.45 48.46
C TYR A 873 -23.10 -16.37 47.39
N LYS A 874 -21.99 -15.62 47.29
CA LYS A 874 -21.96 -14.47 46.38
C LYS A 874 -21.81 -14.93 44.94
N PRO A 875 -22.53 -14.31 43.99
CA PRO A 875 -22.45 -14.72 42.60
C PRO A 875 -21.05 -14.57 42.01
N ASP A 876 -20.27 -13.56 42.44
CA ASP A 876 -18.87 -13.35 42.01
C ASP A 876 -17.87 -14.35 42.61
N SER A 877 -18.36 -15.26 43.46
CA SER A 877 -17.60 -16.32 44.11
C SER A 877 -17.94 -17.71 43.57
N LEU A 878 -18.83 -17.82 42.58
CA LEU A 878 -19.23 -19.12 42.01
C LEU A 878 -18.04 -19.90 41.45
N LYS A 879 -18.10 -21.22 41.61
CA LYS A 879 -17.01 -22.16 41.32
C LYS A 879 -17.48 -23.26 40.39
N ASN A 880 -16.56 -23.85 39.63
CA ASN A 880 -16.86 -25.06 38.85
C ASN A 880 -17.21 -26.20 39.82
N VAL A 881 -18.32 -26.88 39.55
CA VAL A 881 -18.78 -28.02 40.35
C VAL A 881 -18.87 -29.26 39.48
N LYS A 882 -18.48 -30.41 40.03
CA LYS A 882 -18.68 -31.73 39.44
C LYS A 882 -19.53 -32.60 40.35
N ILE A 883 -20.55 -33.22 39.80
CA ILE A 883 -21.33 -34.30 40.43
C ILE A 883 -20.83 -35.62 39.84
N VAL A 884 -20.35 -36.52 40.68
CA VAL A 884 -19.92 -37.87 40.29
C VAL A 884 -20.99 -38.86 40.71
N PHE A 885 -21.61 -39.56 39.77
CA PHE A 885 -22.65 -40.54 40.05
C PHE A 885 -22.03 -41.87 40.50
N THR A 886 -22.48 -42.38 41.64
CA THR A 886 -21.88 -43.54 42.31
C THR A 886 -22.86 -44.70 42.50
N GLY A 887 -24.17 -44.46 42.33
CA GLY A 887 -25.22 -45.42 42.66
C GLY A 887 -25.60 -45.43 44.15
N TYR A 888 -26.62 -46.22 44.50
CA TYR A 888 -27.12 -46.37 45.88
C TYR A 888 -26.48 -47.57 46.60
N GLY A 889 -26.10 -47.40 47.88
CA GLY A 889 -25.74 -48.49 48.79
C GLY A 889 -24.48 -48.24 49.63
N SER A 890 -24.52 -48.64 50.92
CA SER A 890 -23.41 -48.77 51.89
C SER A 890 -22.25 -47.76 51.80
N GLY A 891 -22.53 -46.47 51.60
CA GLY A 891 -21.51 -45.41 51.61
C GLY A 891 -20.86 -45.12 50.25
N GLN A 892 -21.47 -45.58 49.16
CA GLN A 892 -21.05 -45.22 47.81
C GLN A 892 -21.41 -43.79 47.45
N GLY A 893 -22.54 -43.26 47.95
CA GLY A 893 -23.00 -41.88 47.75
C GLY A 893 -22.48 -40.89 48.80
N GLN A 894 -23.08 -39.70 48.86
CA GLN A 894 -22.90 -38.78 49.99
C GLN A 894 -24.19 -38.59 50.77
N MET A 895 -24.07 -38.32 52.07
CA MET A 895 -25.20 -37.89 52.89
C MET A 895 -25.62 -36.45 52.49
N ALA A 896 -26.87 -36.27 52.07
CA ALA A 896 -27.47 -35.00 51.72
C ALA A 896 -28.60 -34.62 52.68
N TYR A 897 -28.85 -33.33 52.86
CA TYR A 897 -29.97 -32.85 53.67
C TYR A 897 -31.28 -33.02 52.89
N ARG A 898 -32.22 -33.80 53.41
CA ARG A 898 -33.54 -33.98 52.80
C ARG A 898 -34.49 -32.92 53.34
N TYR A 899 -35.09 -32.17 52.42
CA TYR A 899 -36.17 -31.24 52.72
C TYR A 899 -37.47 -31.70 52.07
N GLU A 900 -38.59 -31.32 52.67
CA GLU A 900 -39.92 -31.58 52.13
C GLU A 900 -40.71 -30.27 52.10
N SER A 901 -41.50 -30.07 51.05
CA SER A 901 -42.44 -28.96 50.99
C SER A 901 -43.69 -29.23 51.83
N ASN A 902 -44.28 -28.17 52.42
CA ASN A 902 -45.44 -28.28 53.30
C ASN A 902 -46.70 -27.60 52.71
N PRO A 903 -47.46 -28.26 51.82
CA PRO A 903 -48.71 -27.72 51.28
C PRO A 903 -49.83 -27.70 52.33
N PRO A 904 -50.69 -26.65 52.43
CA PRO A 904 -50.91 -25.53 51.49
C PRO A 904 -50.17 -24.22 51.85
N ALA A 905 -49.27 -24.25 52.85
CA ALA A 905 -48.51 -23.07 53.28
C ALA A 905 -47.34 -22.84 52.31
N ASN A 906 -47.63 -22.26 51.14
CA ASN A 906 -46.79 -22.13 49.93
C ASN A 906 -45.37 -21.53 50.07
N ASN A 907 -44.76 -21.40 51.26
CA ASN A 907 -43.48 -20.72 51.49
C ASN A 907 -42.51 -21.41 52.48
N VAL A 908 -42.65 -22.70 52.79
CA VAL A 908 -41.71 -23.42 53.68
C VAL A 908 -41.24 -24.77 53.13
N TYR A 909 -39.93 -24.92 52.99
CA TYR A 909 -39.23 -26.20 52.81
C TYR A 909 -38.54 -26.57 54.12
N GLY A 910 -39.11 -27.56 54.82
CA GLY A 910 -38.67 -27.97 56.16
C GLY A 910 -37.71 -29.14 56.08
N TYR A 911 -36.63 -29.08 56.88
CA TYR A 911 -35.70 -30.19 57.05
C TYR A 911 -36.40 -31.41 57.66
N LYS A 912 -36.04 -32.62 57.21
CA LYS A 912 -36.56 -33.88 57.75
C LYS A 912 -35.48 -34.73 58.39
N GLU A 913 -34.45 -35.06 57.62
CA GLU A 913 -33.37 -35.98 57.98
C GLU A 913 -32.24 -35.86 56.95
N MET A 914 -31.08 -36.49 57.19
CA MET A 914 -30.08 -36.73 56.14
C MET A 914 -30.31 -38.09 55.47
N LYS A 915 -30.20 -38.14 54.13
CA LYS A 915 -30.29 -39.37 53.34
C LYS A 915 -29.14 -39.46 52.35
N GLU A 916 -28.74 -40.69 52.02
CA GLU A 916 -27.73 -40.94 51.00
C GLU A 916 -28.32 -40.64 49.61
N VAL A 917 -27.65 -39.78 48.84
CA VAL A 917 -27.93 -39.56 47.41
C VAL A 917 -26.93 -40.34 46.56
N PRO A 918 -27.27 -40.77 45.34
CA PRO A 918 -26.47 -41.72 44.58
C PRO A 918 -25.33 -41.05 43.80
N PHE A 919 -24.82 -39.95 44.34
CA PHE A 919 -23.76 -39.15 43.76
C PHE A 919 -22.97 -38.41 44.85
N LYS A 920 -21.79 -37.90 44.47
CA LYS A 920 -20.96 -37.01 45.29
C LYS A 920 -20.72 -35.70 44.56
N VAL A 921 -20.70 -34.59 45.28
CA VAL A 921 -20.53 -33.24 44.72
C VAL A 921 -19.18 -32.67 45.12
N TYR A 922 -18.44 -32.13 44.17
CA TYR A 922 -17.10 -31.56 44.37
C TYR A 922 -16.97 -30.19 43.72
N GLU A 923 -16.26 -29.28 44.38
CA GLU A 923 -15.63 -28.13 43.76
C GLU A 923 -14.37 -28.58 43.02
N ILE A 924 -14.21 -28.11 41.78
CA ILE A 924 -13.12 -28.46 40.86
C ILE A 924 -12.60 -27.22 40.12
N ASP A 925 -12.56 -26.06 40.76
CA ASP A 925 -12.14 -24.82 40.11
C ASP A 925 -10.63 -24.88 39.77
N PRO A 926 -10.26 -24.97 38.48
CA PRO A 926 -8.86 -25.16 38.09
C PRO A 926 -7.99 -23.91 38.32
N TYR A 927 -8.58 -22.80 38.79
CA TYR A 927 -7.90 -21.51 38.94
C TYR A 927 -7.53 -21.14 40.38
N ASP A 928 -7.82 -21.98 41.37
CA ASP A 928 -7.49 -21.73 42.78
C ASP A 928 -6.20 -22.41 43.27
N GLY A 929 -5.51 -23.15 42.38
CA GLY A 929 -4.24 -23.80 42.68
C GLY A 929 -4.34 -25.03 43.60
N THR A 930 -5.55 -25.53 43.87
CA THR A 930 -5.75 -26.76 44.64
C THR A 930 -5.53 -28.00 43.75
N SER A 931 -4.78 -28.98 44.25
CA SER A 931 -4.46 -30.20 43.49
C SER A 931 -5.52 -31.29 43.62
N GLU A 932 -6.40 -31.21 44.62
CA GLU A 932 -7.41 -32.22 44.94
C GLU A 932 -8.82 -31.59 45.03
N PRO A 933 -9.85 -32.20 44.41
CA PRO A 933 -11.23 -31.71 44.47
C PRO A 933 -11.78 -31.63 45.91
N ARG A 934 -12.43 -30.52 46.26
CA ARG A 934 -13.06 -30.32 47.59
C ARG A 934 -14.51 -30.80 47.57
N GLN A 935 -14.86 -31.78 48.41
CA GLN A 935 -16.24 -32.29 48.46
C GLN A 935 -17.19 -31.28 49.14
N LEU A 936 -18.38 -31.09 48.59
CA LEU A 936 -19.37 -30.08 49.01
C LEU A 936 -20.61 -30.71 49.67
N ASN A 937 -21.24 -29.99 50.59
CA ASN A 937 -22.58 -30.36 51.05
C ASN A 937 -23.64 -30.16 49.95
N CYS A 938 -24.68 -30.99 49.96
CA CYS A 938 -25.86 -30.81 49.12
C CYS A 938 -27.14 -31.16 49.87
N ALA A 939 -28.26 -30.75 49.31
CA ALA A 939 -29.60 -31.10 49.75
C ALA A 939 -30.44 -31.55 48.55
N PHE A 940 -31.49 -32.33 48.81
CA PHE A 940 -32.54 -32.58 47.82
C PHE A 940 -33.91 -32.34 48.45
N LEU A 941 -34.84 -31.91 47.62
CA LEU A 941 -36.18 -31.48 48.02
C LEU A 941 -37.22 -32.36 47.35
N GLU A 942 -38.11 -32.91 48.16
CA GLU A 942 -39.26 -33.69 47.72
C GLU A 942 -40.58 -32.95 47.94
N PHE A 943 -41.59 -33.33 47.17
CA PHE A 943 -42.92 -32.72 47.23
C PHE A 943 -44.00 -33.76 47.53
N PRO A 944 -44.89 -33.54 48.52
CA PRO A 944 -45.98 -34.47 48.80
C PRO A 944 -46.94 -34.72 47.62
N ASP A 945 -46.98 -33.82 46.64
CA ASP A 945 -47.79 -33.92 45.42
C ASP A 945 -46.99 -34.43 44.19
N ALA A 946 -45.74 -34.88 44.37
CA ALA A 946 -44.93 -35.52 43.33
C ALA A 946 -45.35 -36.98 43.08
N THR A 947 -44.92 -37.53 41.94
CA THR A 947 -45.03 -38.96 41.62
C THR A 947 -43.65 -39.47 41.21
N PRO A 948 -43.03 -40.41 41.96
CA PRO A 948 -43.53 -41.02 43.20
C PRO A 948 -43.67 -39.99 44.33
N ALA A 949 -44.49 -40.32 45.34
CA ALA A 949 -44.60 -39.52 46.56
C ALA A 949 -43.26 -39.58 47.35
N PRO A 950 -42.97 -38.61 48.24
CA PRO A 950 -41.69 -38.52 48.95
C PRO A 950 -41.30 -39.84 49.62
N ASP A 951 -40.18 -40.42 49.21
CA ASP A 951 -39.69 -41.72 49.67
C ASP A 951 -38.27 -41.63 50.29
N GLY A 952 -37.70 -40.43 50.29
CA GLY A 952 -36.39 -40.13 50.85
C GLY A 952 -35.24 -40.56 49.94
N LYS A 953 -35.50 -40.75 48.65
CA LYS A 953 -34.50 -41.01 47.64
C LYS A 953 -34.60 -39.99 46.52
N TRP A 954 -33.46 -39.71 45.89
CA TRP A 954 -33.42 -38.97 44.64
C TRP A 954 -33.61 -39.92 43.45
N GLU A 955 -34.85 -40.06 42.96
CA GLU A 955 -35.22 -40.95 41.85
C GLU A 955 -36.01 -40.18 40.77
N PRO A 956 -35.33 -39.43 39.87
CA PRO A 956 -36.02 -38.69 38.81
C PRO A 956 -36.78 -39.63 37.87
N THR A 957 -37.91 -39.17 37.35
CA THR A 957 -38.84 -39.94 36.50
C THR A 957 -38.87 -39.40 35.06
N THR A 958 -39.56 -40.11 34.14
CA THR A 958 -39.72 -39.70 32.74
C THR A 958 -40.82 -38.64 32.51
N ASP A 959 -41.65 -38.33 33.51
CA ASP A 959 -42.69 -37.32 33.37
C ASP A 959 -42.11 -35.90 33.26
N GLU A 960 -42.90 -34.95 32.76
CA GLU A 960 -42.41 -33.59 32.50
C GLU A 960 -41.85 -32.89 33.74
N LEU A 961 -42.31 -33.24 34.95
CA LEU A 961 -41.83 -32.65 36.19
C LEU A 961 -40.62 -33.40 36.77
N GLY A 962 -40.25 -34.56 36.22
CA GLY A 962 -39.14 -35.38 36.68
C GLY A 962 -39.29 -35.85 38.13
N GLY A 963 -40.52 -36.04 38.60
CA GLY A 963 -40.79 -36.38 40.01
C GLY A 963 -40.57 -35.19 40.96
N LYS A 964 -40.32 -33.98 40.44
CA LYS A 964 -39.95 -32.78 41.21
C LYS A 964 -38.72 -32.99 42.12
N GLU A 965 -37.77 -33.79 41.66
CA GLU A 965 -36.52 -34.08 42.37
C GLU A 965 -35.51 -32.92 42.22
N VAL A 966 -35.54 -31.97 43.16
CA VAL A 966 -34.70 -30.77 43.12
C VAL A 966 -33.49 -30.91 44.03
N VAL A 967 -32.29 -30.76 43.47
CA VAL A 967 -31.01 -30.77 44.18
C VAL A 967 -30.50 -29.34 44.40
N TYR A 968 -30.00 -29.07 45.60
CA TYR A 968 -29.32 -27.83 45.98
C TYR A 968 -27.87 -28.14 46.34
N ILE A 969 -26.93 -27.40 45.77
CA ILE A 969 -25.50 -27.55 46.02
C ILE A 969 -25.05 -26.37 46.87
N PHE A 970 -24.36 -26.63 47.98
CA PHE A 970 -23.87 -25.62 48.91
C PHE A 970 -22.38 -25.32 48.72
N GLY A 971 -21.92 -24.16 49.18
CA GLY A 971 -20.51 -23.75 49.14
C GLY A 971 -19.65 -24.31 50.29
N SER A 972 -20.28 -24.84 51.33
CA SER A 972 -19.61 -25.40 52.51
C SER A 972 -19.01 -26.79 52.28
N ASP A 973 -17.99 -27.11 53.08
CA ASP A 973 -17.32 -28.41 53.11
C ASP A 973 -18.28 -29.53 53.49
N TYR A 974 -18.20 -30.65 52.76
CA TYR A 974 -18.99 -31.85 53.04
C TYR A 974 -18.84 -32.34 54.49
N SER A 975 -19.96 -32.69 55.11
CA SER A 975 -20.01 -33.37 56.40
C SER A 975 -21.00 -34.54 56.35
N ALA A 976 -20.58 -35.71 56.83
CA ALA A 976 -21.46 -36.87 56.97
C ALA A 976 -22.44 -36.75 58.15
N THR A 977 -22.24 -35.76 59.03
CA THR A 977 -23.12 -35.44 60.17
C THR A 977 -23.87 -34.14 59.95
N GLU A 978 -25.07 -34.06 60.53
CA GLU A 978 -25.93 -32.88 60.46
C GLU A 978 -25.22 -31.61 60.99
N ASN A 979 -25.26 -30.54 60.20
CA ASN A 979 -24.88 -29.22 60.66
C ASN A 979 -26.15 -28.45 61.10
N PRO A 980 -26.24 -28.00 62.37
CA PRO A 980 -27.36 -27.22 62.87
C PRO A 980 -27.69 -25.97 62.04
N PHE A 981 -26.70 -25.45 61.30
CA PHE A 981 -26.90 -24.33 60.38
C PHE A 981 -27.93 -24.67 59.28
N TYR A 982 -27.89 -25.87 58.69
CA TYR A 982 -28.81 -26.25 57.63
C TYR A 982 -30.15 -26.75 58.19
N THR A 983 -30.12 -27.56 59.25
CA THR A 983 -31.34 -28.19 59.80
C THR A 983 -32.34 -27.19 60.40
N ALA A 984 -31.87 -26.00 60.83
CA ALA A 984 -32.72 -24.94 61.37
C ALA A 984 -33.27 -23.96 60.31
N LYS A 985 -33.00 -24.16 59.02
CA LYS A 985 -33.32 -23.20 57.95
C LYS A 985 -34.45 -23.66 57.05
N ASN A 986 -35.12 -22.67 56.45
CA ASN A 986 -36.10 -22.87 55.39
C ASN A 986 -35.41 -22.74 54.02
N LEU A 987 -35.40 -23.81 53.24
CA LEU A 987 -34.73 -23.85 51.93
C LEU A 987 -35.45 -23.02 50.85
N LEU A 988 -36.66 -22.49 51.13
CA LEU A 988 -37.41 -21.60 50.23
C LEU A 988 -37.14 -20.10 50.48
N VAL A 989 -36.42 -19.71 51.56
CA VAL A 989 -36.14 -18.28 51.91
C VAL A 989 -34.62 -18.01 51.92
N THR A 990 -34.02 -18.00 50.73
CA THR A 990 -32.59 -18.29 50.54
C THR A 990 -31.59 -17.12 50.53
N SER A 991 -31.84 -15.95 51.13
CA SER A 991 -30.75 -14.95 51.26
C SER A 991 -29.72 -15.27 52.36
N THR A 992 -29.92 -16.36 53.12
CA THR A 992 -29.10 -16.72 54.31
C THR A 992 -28.38 -18.06 54.22
N ILE A 993 -28.58 -18.84 53.16
CA ILE A 993 -27.92 -20.14 52.93
C ILE A 993 -26.96 -20.00 51.74
N ASP A 994 -25.82 -20.66 51.80
CA ASP A 994 -24.74 -20.63 50.83
C ASP A 994 -24.99 -21.52 49.61
N VAL A 995 -26.15 -21.38 48.95
CA VAL A 995 -26.50 -22.15 47.74
C VAL A 995 -25.70 -21.65 46.54
N MET A 996 -24.92 -22.53 45.92
CA MET A 996 -24.21 -22.27 44.66
C MET A 996 -25.07 -22.57 43.44
N TYR A 997 -25.73 -23.73 43.41
CA TYR A 997 -26.52 -24.17 42.27
C TYR A 997 -27.76 -24.94 42.71
N VAL A 998 -28.81 -24.85 41.91
CA VAL A 998 -30.05 -25.60 42.01
C VAL A 998 -30.25 -26.34 40.70
N TRP A 999 -30.55 -27.63 40.77
CA TRP A 999 -30.67 -28.53 39.63
C TRP A 999 -31.92 -29.40 39.76
N SER A 1000 -32.72 -29.55 38.70
CA SER A 1000 -33.95 -30.34 38.71
C SER A 1000 -34.05 -31.20 37.46
N ALA A 1001 -33.75 -32.49 37.54
CA ALA A 1001 -33.64 -33.36 36.37
C ALA A 1001 -34.88 -34.24 36.13
N LYS A 1002 -35.05 -34.69 34.89
CA LYS A 1002 -35.95 -35.79 34.49
C LYS A 1002 -35.20 -36.81 33.64
N LEU A 1003 -35.78 -38.01 33.53
CA LEU A 1003 -35.27 -39.05 32.65
C LEU A 1003 -35.68 -38.79 31.20
N ILE A 1004 -34.74 -38.98 30.27
CA ILE A 1004 -35.02 -38.93 28.82
C ILE A 1004 -35.83 -40.16 28.41
N ASN A 1005 -35.41 -41.34 28.86
CA ASN A 1005 -36.05 -42.63 28.63
C ASN A 1005 -36.18 -43.41 29.94
N SER A 1006 -37.11 -44.38 29.98
CA SER A 1006 -37.19 -45.31 31.11
C SER A 1006 -35.90 -46.13 31.24
N GLY A 1007 -35.39 -46.26 32.46
CA GLY A 1007 -34.09 -46.91 32.73
C GLY A 1007 -33.31 -46.18 33.82
N PRO A 1008 -32.06 -46.61 34.10
CA PRO A 1008 -31.21 -45.93 35.06
C PRO A 1008 -30.91 -44.49 34.60
N ALA A 1009 -30.86 -43.56 35.55
CA ALA A 1009 -30.54 -42.16 35.29
C ALA A 1009 -29.12 -41.96 34.72
N PHE A 1010 -28.17 -42.78 35.20
CA PHE A 1010 -26.74 -42.67 34.92
C PHE A 1010 -26.08 -44.05 35.06
N SER A 1011 -24.84 -44.16 34.60
CA SER A 1011 -23.92 -45.26 34.94
C SER A 1011 -23.00 -44.86 36.09
N ASN A 1012 -22.47 -45.82 36.83
CA ASN A 1012 -21.49 -45.53 37.88
C ASN A 1012 -20.23 -44.91 37.27
N ASN A 1013 -19.74 -43.84 37.91
CA ASN A 1013 -18.66 -42.94 37.49
C ASN A 1013 -19.00 -42.00 36.33
N ASP A 1014 -20.26 -41.89 35.92
CA ASP A 1014 -20.68 -40.77 35.09
C ASP A 1014 -20.51 -39.46 35.88
N GLU A 1015 -20.29 -38.37 35.17
CA GLU A 1015 -19.98 -37.07 35.76
C GLU A 1015 -20.80 -35.96 35.11
N LEU A 1016 -21.41 -35.09 35.93
CA LEU A 1016 -22.05 -33.86 35.50
C LEU A 1016 -21.25 -32.65 36.00
N TYR A 1017 -20.70 -31.87 35.08
CA TYR A 1017 -20.00 -30.63 35.36
C TYR A 1017 -20.97 -29.46 35.27
N ILE A 1018 -20.78 -28.46 36.12
CA ILE A 1018 -21.54 -27.21 36.20
C ILE A 1018 -20.55 -26.06 36.16
N TYR A 1019 -20.75 -25.17 35.19
CA TYR A 1019 -19.88 -24.04 34.91
C TYR A 1019 -20.63 -22.72 35.16
N PRO A 1020 -20.10 -21.84 36.04
CA PRO A 1020 -20.71 -20.53 36.26
C PRO A 1020 -20.38 -19.55 35.12
N TYR A 1021 -21.04 -18.39 35.15
CA TYR A 1021 -20.48 -17.19 34.54
C TYR A 1021 -19.14 -16.87 35.23
N THR A 1022 -18.06 -16.81 34.45
CA THR A 1022 -16.80 -16.29 34.96
C THR A 1022 -16.83 -14.76 34.87
N ALA A 1023 -16.87 -14.06 36.01
CA ALA A 1023 -16.85 -12.60 36.00
C ALA A 1023 -15.46 -12.09 35.59
N THR A 1024 -15.36 -11.42 34.44
CA THR A 1024 -14.13 -10.74 33.99
C THR A 1024 -13.77 -9.62 34.98
N ARG A 1025 -12.62 -9.76 35.65
CA ARG A 1025 -12.11 -8.86 36.69
C ARG A 1025 -10.60 -8.67 36.56
N PRO A 1026 -10.02 -7.60 37.12
CA PRO A 1026 -8.57 -7.42 37.18
C PRO A 1026 -7.84 -8.66 37.69
N GLY A 1027 -6.78 -9.07 36.98
CA GLY A 1027 -6.02 -10.29 37.25
C GLY A 1027 -6.64 -11.59 36.73
N ALA A 1028 -7.87 -11.57 36.18
CA ALA A 1028 -8.39 -12.69 35.40
C ALA A 1028 -7.67 -12.77 34.05
N PHE A 1029 -7.50 -13.98 33.55
CA PHE A 1029 -6.95 -14.21 32.22
C PHE A 1029 -7.70 -15.30 31.47
N TYR A 1030 -7.71 -15.18 30.14
CA TYR A 1030 -8.26 -16.15 29.21
C TYR A 1030 -7.14 -16.67 28.34
N GLU A 1031 -7.13 -17.97 28.10
CA GLU A 1031 -6.14 -18.60 27.23
C GLU A 1031 -6.79 -19.28 26.04
N ILE A 1032 -6.10 -19.22 24.91
CA ILE A 1032 -6.52 -19.79 23.64
C ILE A 1032 -5.33 -20.57 23.08
N ASP A 1033 -5.56 -21.84 22.77
CA ASP A 1033 -4.58 -22.71 22.12
C ASP A 1033 -4.92 -22.83 20.63
N THR A 1034 -3.93 -22.59 19.78
CA THR A 1034 -4.08 -22.70 18.33
C THR A 1034 -3.13 -23.70 17.71
N LYS A 1035 -3.60 -24.30 16.61
CA LYS A 1035 -2.83 -25.20 15.76
C LYS A 1035 -2.66 -24.63 14.35
N GLN A 1036 -1.42 -24.57 13.88
CA GLN A 1036 -1.11 -24.13 12.53
C GLN A 1036 -1.61 -25.12 11.46
N PRO A 1037 -1.93 -24.66 10.24
CA PRO A 1037 -2.32 -25.54 9.15
C PRO A 1037 -1.17 -26.42 8.66
N ASP A 1038 -1.49 -27.62 8.20
CA ASP A 1038 -0.56 -28.46 7.45
C ASP A 1038 -0.66 -28.08 5.97
N ILE A 1039 0.46 -27.70 5.33
CA ILE A 1039 0.46 -27.24 3.93
C ILE A 1039 1.19 -28.23 3.02
N GLY A 1040 0.45 -28.81 2.07
CA GLY A 1040 1.01 -29.65 1.01
C GLY A 1040 1.72 -30.92 1.49
N VAL A 1041 1.23 -31.57 2.54
CA VAL A 1041 1.86 -32.74 3.16
C VAL A 1041 1.46 -34.03 2.41
N SER A 1042 2.44 -34.76 1.89
CA SER A 1042 2.19 -35.94 1.05
C SER A 1042 1.39 -37.07 1.73
N THR A 1043 1.61 -37.31 3.02
CA THR A 1043 0.86 -38.34 3.77
C THR A 1043 -0.62 -37.98 3.88
N ILE A 1044 -0.92 -36.71 4.22
CA ILE A 1044 -2.28 -36.18 4.26
C ILE A 1044 -2.92 -36.28 2.86
N ALA A 1045 -2.18 -35.90 1.82
CA ALA A 1045 -2.67 -35.97 0.44
C ALA A 1045 -3.04 -37.41 0.02
N SER A 1046 -2.23 -38.39 0.45
CA SER A 1046 -2.43 -39.80 0.18
C SER A 1046 -3.66 -40.34 0.94
N GLU A 1047 -3.76 -40.07 2.25
CA GLU A 1047 -4.88 -40.48 3.09
C GLU A 1047 -6.23 -39.92 2.59
N ASN A 1048 -6.25 -38.68 2.11
CA ASN A 1048 -7.44 -38.01 1.59
C ASN A 1048 -7.74 -38.34 0.11
N ASN A 1049 -6.87 -39.07 -0.58
CA ASN A 1049 -6.94 -39.31 -2.03
C ASN A 1049 -7.01 -38.01 -2.87
N ASP A 1050 -6.24 -36.99 -2.50
CA ASP A 1050 -6.32 -35.65 -3.08
C ASP A 1050 -6.02 -35.59 -4.58
N LEU A 1051 -5.27 -36.55 -5.13
CA LEU A 1051 -5.03 -36.63 -6.56
C LEU A 1051 -6.32 -36.81 -7.39
N ASN A 1052 -7.41 -37.30 -6.79
CA ASN A 1052 -8.72 -37.36 -7.44
C ASN A 1052 -9.37 -35.99 -7.65
N ASN A 1053 -8.92 -34.99 -6.89
CA ASN A 1053 -9.42 -33.63 -6.97
C ASN A 1053 -8.71 -32.81 -8.05
N ILE A 1054 -7.63 -33.32 -8.67
CA ILE A 1054 -6.94 -32.61 -9.74
C ILE A 1054 -7.91 -32.35 -10.90
N LYS A 1055 -7.97 -31.09 -11.33
CA LYS A 1055 -8.76 -30.63 -12.48
C LYS A 1055 -7.84 -29.98 -13.51
N VAL A 1056 -8.32 -29.95 -14.75
CA VAL A 1056 -7.68 -29.22 -15.86
C VAL A 1056 -8.70 -28.27 -16.46
N VAL A 1057 -8.32 -27.00 -16.64
CA VAL A 1057 -9.21 -25.92 -17.06
C VAL A 1057 -8.53 -25.05 -18.12
N PRO A 1058 -9.20 -24.71 -19.23
CA PRO A 1058 -10.46 -25.31 -19.68
C PRO A 1058 -10.25 -26.77 -20.10
N ASN A 1059 -11.26 -27.61 -19.91
CA ASN A 1059 -11.28 -28.97 -20.47
C ASN A 1059 -12.75 -29.38 -20.75
N PRO A 1060 -13.17 -29.52 -22.02
CA PRO A 1060 -12.36 -29.32 -23.24
C PRO A 1060 -11.88 -27.87 -23.43
N TYR A 1061 -10.71 -27.71 -24.06
CA TYR A 1061 -10.26 -26.44 -24.62
C TYR A 1061 -10.97 -26.22 -25.96
N TYR A 1062 -11.75 -25.14 -26.09
CA TYR A 1062 -12.55 -24.83 -27.29
C TYR A 1062 -12.07 -23.54 -27.96
N GLY A 1063 -11.00 -23.64 -28.73
CA GLY A 1063 -10.46 -22.55 -29.55
C GLY A 1063 -9.72 -21.47 -28.76
N TYR A 1064 -10.20 -21.14 -27.55
CA TYR A 1064 -9.67 -20.09 -26.70
C TYR A 1064 -9.77 -20.43 -25.20
N ASN A 1065 -8.98 -19.75 -24.40
CA ASN A 1065 -9.12 -19.60 -22.96
C ASN A 1065 -9.24 -18.10 -22.63
N SER A 1066 -10.17 -17.73 -21.74
CA SER A 1066 -10.45 -16.31 -21.40
C SER A 1066 -9.26 -15.56 -20.78
N LEU A 1067 -8.21 -16.29 -20.37
CA LEU A 1067 -6.97 -15.73 -19.84
C LEU A 1067 -5.87 -15.57 -20.89
N GLU A 1068 -6.11 -15.94 -22.16
CA GLU A 1068 -5.15 -15.78 -23.24
C GLU A 1068 -5.09 -14.32 -23.71
N SER A 1069 -3.88 -13.78 -23.84
CA SER A 1069 -3.65 -12.40 -24.31
C SER A 1069 -3.39 -12.32 -25.82
N THR A 1070 -3.11 -13.45 -26.48
CA THR A 1070 -2.80 -13.55 -27.91
C THR A 1070 -3.37 -14.84 -28.47
N THR A 1071 -3.64 -14.88 -29.78
CA THR A 1071 -4.17 -16.06 -30.48
C THR A 1071 -3.18 -17.23 -30.56
N SER A 1072 -1.89 -16.99 -30.30
CA SER A 1072 -0.81 -17.99 -30.28
C SER A 1072 -0.39 -18.41 -28.87
N GLY A 1073 -0.66 -17.61 -27.84
CA GLY A 1073 -0.33 -17.89 -26.43
C GLY A 1073 -1.30 -18.86 -25.76
N ARG A 1074 -1.58 -20.01 -26.37
CA ARG A 1074 -2.64 -20.91 -25.94
C ARG A 1074 -2.22 -21.76 -24.74
N PHE A 1075 -3.10 -21.95 -23.75
CA PHE A 1075 -2.78 -22.80 -22.60
C PHE A 1075 -3.99 -23.40 -21.87
N ILE A 1076 -3.72 -24.53 -21.19
CA ILE A 1076 -4.59 -25.10 -20.15
C ILE A 1076 -3.84 -25.13 -18.82
N THR A 1077 -4.60 -25.11 -17.73
CA THR A 1077 -4.06 -25.11 -16.36
C THR A 1077 -4.53 -26.35 -15.61
N PHE A 1078 -3.57 -27.16 -15.14
CA PHE A 1078 -3.80 -28.17 -14.12
C PHE A 1078 -3.88 -27.49 -12.74
N ARG A 1079 -4.83 -27.90 -11.90
CA ARG A 1079 -5.13 -27.29 -10.59
C ARG A 1079 -5.21 -28.33 -9.49
N ARG A 1080 -5.04 -27.91 -8.23
CA ARG A 1080 -5.04 -28.75 -7.01
C ARG A 1080 -3.92 -29.77 -6.98
N LEU A 1081 -2.75 -29.35 -7.45
CA LEU A 1081 -1.56 -30.17 -7.51
C LEU A 1081 -0.84 -30.20 -6.14
N PRO A 1082 -0.09 -31.27 -5.85
CA PRO A 1082 0.83 -31.30 -4.71
C PRO A 1082 2.04 -30.36 -4.94
N LYS A 1083 2.91 -30.25 -3.94
CA LYS A 1083 4.15 -29.45 -4.01
C LYS A 1083 4.99 -29.80 -5.22
N ALA A 1084 5.20 -31.10 -5.45
CA ALA A 1084 5.95 -31.62 -6.60
C ALA A 1084 5.22 -32.77 -7.28
N CYS A 1085 5.17 -32.75 -8.61
CA CYS A 1085 4.72 -33.86 -9.44
C CYS A 1085 5.23 -33.71 -10.88
N SER A 1086 5.33 -34.84 -11.59
CA SER A 1086 5.68 -34.89 -13.01
C SER A 1086 4.44 -35.23 -13.85
N PHE A 1087 4.43 -34.73 -15.08
CA PHE A 1087 3.37 -34.96 -16.05
C PHE A 1087 3.97 -35.56 -17.31
N LYS A 1088 3.40 -36.66 -17.78
CA LYS A 1088 3.67 -37.20 -19.12
C LYS A 1088 2.40 -37.14 -19.94
N ILE A 1089 2.46 -36.40 -21.04
CA ILE A 1089 1.31 -36.17 -21.91
C ILE A 1089 1.48 -37.01 -23.16
N TYR A 1090 0.48 -37.83 -23.47
CA TYR A 1090 0.48 -38.76 -24.59
C TYR A 1090 -0.65 -38.46 -25.59
N SER A 1091 -0.41 -38.75 -26.86
CA SER A 1091 -1.46 -38.89 -27.86
C SER A 1091 -2.34 -40.12 -27.54
N LEU A 1092 -3.53 -40.22 -28.15
CA LEU A 1092 -4.35 -41.44 -28.06
C LEU A 1092 -3.64 -42.70 -28.61
N ASN A 1093 -2.65 -42.53 -29.49
CA ASN A 1093 -1.85 -43.63 -30.05
C ASN A 1093 -0.71 -44.05 -29.11
N GLY A 1094 -0.47 -43.33 -28.01
CA GLY A 1094 0.57 -43.60 -27.04
C GLY A 1094 1.90 -42.88 -27.28
N ASP A 1095 1.96 -41.94 -28.23
CA ASP A 1095 3.16 -41.13 -28.49
C ASP A 1095 3.35 -40.10 -27.38
N LEU A 1096 4.57 -39.98 -26.86
CA LEU A 1096 4.90 -38.96 -25.87
C LEU A 1096 4.96 -37.57 -26.54
N ILE A 1097 4.03 -36.70 -26.14
CA ILE A 1097 3.90 -35.34 -26.68
C ILE A 1097 4.77 -34.36 -25.92
N LYS A 1098 4.72 -34.41 -24.57
CA LYS A 1098 5.49 -33.52 -23.70
C LYS A 1098 5.63 -34.10 -22.30
N THR A 1099 6.75 -33.78 -21.65
CA THR A 1099 6.92 -33.97 -20.20
C THR A 1099 6.94 -32.60 -19.55
N LEU A 1100 6.23 -32.44 -18.44
CA LEU A 1100 6.23 -31.22 -17.64
C LEU A 1100 6.58 -31.59 -16.19
N GLU A 1101 7.33 -30.74 -15.52
CA GLU A 1101 7.66 -30.89 -14.11
C GLU A 1101 7.06 -29.72 -13.33
N LYS A 1102 6.39 -30.04 -12.23
CA LYS A 1102 5.98 -29.04 -11.26
C LYS A 1102 6.99 -29.01 -10.13
N THR A 1103 7.76 -27.93 -10.07
CA THR A 1103 8.80 -27.69 -9.06
C THR A 1103 8.51 -26.52 -8.13
N ASP A 1104 7.55 -25.66 -8.47
CA ASP A 1104 7.10 -24.60 -7.57
C ASP A 1104 6.26 -25.21 -6.44
N GLU A 1105 6.84 -25.23 -5.24
CA GLU A 1105 6.20 -25.80 -4.05
C GLU A 1105 5.09 -24.91 -3.48
N ASN A 1106 4.96 -23.65 -3.92
CA ASN A 1106 4.00 -22.69 -3.37
C ASN A 1106 2.73 -22.54 -4.20
N SER A 1107 2.74 -22.88 -5.50
CA SER A 1107 1.53 -22.89 -6.33
C SER A 1107 0.87 -24.27 -6.35
N SER A 1108 -0.47 -24.33 -6.44
CA SER A 1108 -1.19 -25.60 -6.70
C SER A 1108 -1.48 -25.83 -8.18
N THR A 1109 -0.85 -25.06 -9.06
CA THR A 1109 -1.14 -25.09 -10.50
C THR A 1109 0.08 -25.38 -11.36
N LEU A 1110 -0.17 -25.82 -12.59
CA LEU A 1110 0.83 -25.96 -13.64
C LEU A 1110 0.16 -25.71 -14.98
N GLN A 1111 0.76 -24.86 -15.82
CA GLN A 1111 0.25 -24.60 -17.17
C GLN A 1111 0.95 -25.47 -18.22
N TRP A 1112 0.16 -25.95 -19.18
CA TRP A 1112 0.68 -26.49 -20.43
C TRP A 1112 0.28 -25.56 -21.56
N ASN A 1113 1.28 -25.03 -22.26
CA ASN A 1113 1.13 -24.19 -23.44
C ASN A 1113 0.65 -24.94 -24.70
N MET A 1114 0.16 -26.18 -24.53
CA MET A 1114 -0.36 -27.03 -25.61
C MET A 1114 0.60 -27.20 -26.78
N THR A 1115 1.90 -27.24 -26.50
CA THR A 1115 2.92 -27.60 -27.50
C THR A 1115 3.54 -28.96 -27.21
N ASN A 1116 4.17 -29.56 -28.22
CA ASN A 1116 4.97 -30.77 -28.09
C ASN A 1116 6.40 -30.46 -27.58
N VAL A 1117 7.28 -31.47 -27.55
CA VAL A 1117 8.70 -31.35 -27.17
C VAL A 1117 9.51 -30.40 -28.07
N GLU A 1118 9.08 -30.18 -29.31
CA GLU A 1118 9.70 -29.24 -30.27
C GLU A 1118 9.08 -27.84 -30.18
N ASN A 1119 8.22 -27.58 -29.19
CA ASN A 1119 7.46 -26.34 -29.03
C ASN A 1119 6.49 -26.03 -30.18
N VAL A 1120 6.08 -27.04 -30.94
CA VAL A 1120 5.04 -26.92 -31.98
C VAL A 1120 3.65 -27.12 -31.35
N PRO A 1121 2.65 -26.26 -31.65
CA PRO A 1121 1.28 -26.44 -31.19
C PRO A 1121 0.73 -27.83 -31.54
N VAL A 1122 0.02 -28.45 -30.60
CA VAL A 1122 -0.57 -29.77 -30.81
C VAL A 1122 -1.88 -29.69 -31.60
N ALA A 1123 -2.21 -30.74 -32.35
CA ALA A 1123 -3.43 -30.80 -33.14
C ALA A 1123 -4.69 -30.95 -32.25
N SER A 1124 -5.86 -30.64 -32.82
CA SER A 1124 -7.13 -30.98 -32.19
C SER A 1124 -7.24 -32.48 -31.93
N GLY A 1125 -7.59 -32.87 -30.71
CA GLY A 1125 -7.63 -34.27 -30.30
C GLY A 1125 -7.75 -34.48 -28.80
N ILE A 1126 -7.76 -35.75 -28.40
CA ILE A 1126 -7.73 -36.17 -27.00
C ILE A 1126 -6.30 -36.56 -26.63
N TYR A 1127 -5.87 -36.10 -25.46
CA TYR A 1127 -4.55 -36.38 -24.87
C TYR A 1127 -4.73 -37.07 -23.52
N ILE A 1128 -3.85 -38.02 -23.22
CA ILE A 1128 -3.80 -38.73 -21.94
C ILE A 1128 -2.68 -38.14 -21.11
N VAL A 1129 -2.99 -37.67 -19.91
CA VAL A 1129 -2.02 -37.07 -18.99
C VAL A 1129 -1.81 -38.03 -17.83
N LEU A 1130 -0.61 -38.57 -17.70
CA LEU A 1130 -0.16 -39.32 -16.52
C LEU A 1130 0.54 -38.35 -15.57
N ILE A 1131 0.01 -38.21 -14.37
CA ILE A 1131 0.57 -37.42 -13.28
C ILE A 1131 1.19 -38.38 -12.29
N ASP A 1132 2.47 -38.19 -11.98
CA ASP A 1132 3.18 -38.95 -10.96
C ASP A 1132 3.60 -38.01 -9.82
N ALA A 1133 3.05 -38.25 -8.62
CA ALA A 1133 3.27 -37.45 -7.43
C ALA A 1133 4.04 -38.29 -6.38
N PRO A 1134 5.34 -38.03 -6.19
CA PRO A 1134 6.17 -38.80 -5.28
C PRO A 1134 5.61 -38.85 -3.85
N GLY A 1135 5.51 -40.05 -3.29
CA GLY A 1135 5.00 -40.27 -1.92
C GLY A 1135 3.48 -40.10 -1.76
N ILE A 1136 2.74 -39.83 -2.84
CA ILE A 1136 1.27 -39.70 -2.83
C ILE A 1136 0.62 -40.77 -3.72
N GLY A 1137 1.06 -40.87 -4.98
CA GLY A 1137 0.52 -41.84 -5.96
C GLY A 1137 0.51 -41.31 -7.39
N GLN A 1138 -0.21 -42.00 -8.28
CA GLN A 1138 -0.35 -41.64 -9.70
C GLN A 1138 -1.80 -41.35 -10.07
N LYS A 1139 -2.01 -40.44 -11.03
CA LYS A 1139 -3.34 -40.09 -11.57
C LYS A 1139 -3.29 -40.01 -13.09
N ILE A 1140 -4.34 -40.54 -13.73
CA ILE A 1140 -4.55 -40.39 -15.17
C ILE A 1140 -5.70 -39.42 -15.41
N LEU A 1141 -5.50 -38.46 -16.32
CA LEU A 1141 -6.51 -37.52 -16.80
C LEU A 1141 -6.64 -37.60 -18.32
N LYS A 1142 -7.80 -37.16 -18.82
CA LYS A 1142 -8.05 -36.97 -20.25
C LYS A 1142 -8.26 -35.49 -20.52
N VAL A 1143 -7.56 -34.96 -21.51
CA VAL A 1143 -7.68 -33.57 -21.96
C VAL A 1143 -8.16 -33.57 -23.40
N ALA A 1144 -9.19 -32.80 -23.71
CA ALA A 1144 -9.67 -32.60 -25.08
C ALA A 1144 -9.30 -31.19 -25.55
N ILE A 1145 -8.66 -31.10 -26.72
CA ILE A 1145 -8.22 -29.84 -27.33
C ILE A 1145 -8.90 -29.70 -28.69
N PHE A 1146 -9.56 -28.57 -28.90
CA PHE A 1146 -10.09 -28.14 -30.18
C PHE A 1146 -9.43 -26.81 -30.55
N THR A 1147 -8.50 -26.84 -31.50
CA THR A 1147 -7.80 -25.65 -31.99
C THR A 1147 -8.65 -24.92 -33.03
N PRO A 1148 -8.58 -23.58 -33.12
CA PRO A 1148 -9.22 -22.83 -34.21
C PRO A 1148 -8.69 -23.28 -35.58
N GLU A 1149 -9.49 -23.10 -36.63
CA GLU A 1149 -9.03 -23.23 -38.02
C GLU A 1149 -8.04 -22.10 -38.33
N GLU A 1150 -6.76 -22.41 -38.54
CA GLU A 1150 -5.75 -21.44 -38.94
C GLU A 1150 -5.88 -21.20 -40.46
N ARG A 1151 -6.48 -20.08 -40.84
CA ARG A 1151 -6.56 -19.63 -42.24
C ARG A 1151 -5.44 -18.64 -42.53
N ILE A 1152 -4.69 -18.92 -43.59
CA ILE A 1152 -3.80 -17.95 -44.22
C ILE A 1152 -4.69 -17.08 -45.11
N ASP A 1153 -5.00 -15.84 -44.68
CA ASP A 1153 -5.48 -14.82 -45.61
C ASP A 1153 -4.30 -14.42 -46.50
N PHE A 1154 -4.41 -14.74 -47.79
CA PHE A 1154 -3.44 -14.37 -48.82
C PHE A 1154 -3.70 -12.95 -49.35
#